data_AF-A0A6B1EVL1-F1
#
_entry.id   AF-A0A6B1EVL1-F1
#
_cell.length_a   1.000
_cell.length_b   1.000
_cell.length_c   1.000
_cell.angle_alpha   90.00
_cell.angle_beta   90.00
_cell.angle_gamma   90.00
#
_symmetry.space_group_name_H-M   'P 1'
#
loop_
_entity.id
_entity.type
_entity.pdbx_description
1 polymer ?
#
loop_
_entity_poly.entity_id
_entity_poly.type
_entity_poly.pdbx_seq_one_letter_code
_entity_poly.pdbx_strand_id
1 'polypeptide(L)'
;SGNRIDVAPTEIVSNPAASDPAVHNGLSCIGCHTEGMKTVTDQVRTVIEQTANPSYDKAYALLLYVPQDRMDALLAEDTARYRAALEKTGGVFGGIEPVHRFYEAFQGALEAPDAAGAVGLQTDAFLAQIREKSSLQNLGLTALTNGGNVKRDAWTQNFSDIITALQTPDTPVTTTPDTVRPIPPTPGRTVRFPDPDLRAAIADALGKTLGDPITAEEIATLERLYAEYKNISDLTGLEFAKNLTELYLVHNALSDISPLASLTKLRHLRISHNPLSDISPLAALTKLREVHFPDTEVADLSPLSGLRDLEKLNVAHTRISSLAPLAGLKNLQKLDTIHSDISDLSPLSGLTNLTRLLLYDCKATDLSPLKGLTKLRWLGFPHTNNITDFSPLSGLTELRHLDLFHTEISDLSALSGLVNLETLILNENRIVDVSPLASLHNLKRLELHINNISDFSPLDGIRETIEVFNWYSNPGFPQGGPKITGPWLWLTLPANVDEDVLLTDYLAEASNSKVTEQQIATIGTSGGSAIRESVWSVGTLESYKTDGKWSNVQNFKRLLDAQGAIEFSDGENFVVYGSITLYSPRTQQTKVFMGASHPRRVYLNGKLVHEDYADYYAGEWAYDYQTFFPVILQPGKNVLLVKLGKPWRIDLLSLFFGFEPGTEYEISNPRVGYTLSETAIHAGDTFTLDLSAENVFDLAGWQFDIAFDPEVLEAIEINEGEFLKTDGGTTFFQKGIIDNATGKITKLSSARLNEDGVTGTGTLLSVTFTAKAGGETQITLKNFQLGSVTGETINAGPHEFVFTIEGQLATGDVNRDGQVSILDLILVSRHLGEDASMNPQADVNNDGIINIQDLILVAQHLGESTNPAAPAVHAAINNGELTPAIVQAWITQAQIQDDGSIAFRQGIANLQRLLAVLIPEETALLANYPNPFNPETWIPYQLAKPAEVTLTFYAANGAVVRTFALGHQAAGMYHSRSRAAYWDGRNEVGEPVASGVYFYTLTAGDFSATRRMLIRK
;
A
#
# COMPACT_ATOMS: atom_id res chain seq x y z
N SER A 1 -19.42 44.56 7.29
CA SER A 1 -20.60 44.11 8.06
C SER A 1 -20.80 42.62 7.80
N GLY A 2 -20.24 41.75 8.63
CA GLY A 2 -20.24 40.31 8.36
C GLY A 2 -19.71 39.41 9.48
N ASN A 3 -19.70 39.87 10.74
CA ASN A 3 -19.10 39.12 11.87
C ASN A 3 -20.17 38.49 12.77
N ARG A 4 -21.17 37.85 12.17
CA ARG A 4 -22.16 37.06 12.89
C ARG A 4 -22.19 35.67 12.27
N ILE A 5 -21.72 34.66 13.02
CA ILE A 5 -21.80 33.24 12.64
C ILE A 5 -23.26 32.84 12.38
N ASP A 6 -24.20 33.55 13.00
CA ASP A 6 -25.64 33.37 12.91
C ASP A 6 -26.29 33.88 11.62
N VAL A 7 -25.59 34.56 10.72
CA VAL A 7 -26.19 35.13 9.50
C VAL A 7 -25.33 34.86 8.27
N ALA A 8 -25.84 34.15 7.27
CA ALA A 8 -25.14 33.98 6.00
C ALA A 8 -25.21 35.25 5.13
N PRO A 9 -24.21 35.53 4.27
CA PRO A 9 -24.23 36.68 3.39
C PRO A 9 -25.45 36.62 2.45
N THR A 10 -26.34 37.60 2.55
CA THR A 10 -27.58 37.68 1.75
C THR A 10 -27.33 37.81 0.24
N GLU A 11 -26.10 38.18 -0.14
CA GLU A 11 -25.67 38.30 -1.53
C GLU A 11 -25.51 36.94 -2.23
N ILE A 12 -25.35 35.84 -1.48
CA ILE A 12 -25.00 34.52 -2.01
C ILE A 12 -26.06 33.46 -1.67
N VAL A 13 -26.73 33.59 -0.52
CA VAL A 13 -27.81 32.69 -0.09
C VAL A 13 -28.96 33.54 0.46
N SER A 14 -30.12 33.48 -0.18
CA SER A 14 -31.33 34.17 0.26
C SER A 14 -32.55 33.28 0.07
N ASN A 15 -33.56 33.41 0.94
CA ASN A 15 -34.88 32.79 0.73
C ASN A 15 -35.90 33.89 0.39
N PRO A 16 -36.22 34.11 -0.89
CA PRO A 16 -37.11 35.19 -1.30
C PRO A 16 -38.56 35.03 -0.81
N ALA A 17 -38.94 33.81 -0.39
CA ALA A 17 -40.28 33.49 0.09
C ALA A 17 -40.44 33.67 1.61
N ALA A 18 -39.36 33.93 2.35
CA ALA A 18 -39.39 34.15 3.80
C ALA A 18 -39.65 35.62 4.15
N SER A 19 -40.25 35.86 5.32
CA SER A 19 -40.48 37.22 5.85
C SER A 19 -39.20 37.97 6.20
N ASP A 20 -38.12 37.24 6.47
CA ASP A 20 -36.74 37.74 6.54
C ASP A 20 -35.91 37.02 5.46
N PRO A 21 -35.38 37.74 4.46
CA PRO A 21 -34.58 37.13 3.40
C PRO A 21 -33.19 36.64 3.86
N ALA A 22 -32.75 36.99 5.08
CA ALA A 22 -31.49 36.53 5.64
C ALA A 22 -31.56 35.08 6.14
N VAL A 23 -30.56 34.28 5.77
CA VAL A 23 -30.41 32.90 6.23
C VAL A 23 -29.73 32.91 7.58
N HIS A 24 -30.48 32.63 8.64
CA HIS A 24 -29.95 32.52 9.99
C HIS A 24 -29.65 31.05 10.33
N ASN A 25 -28.40 30.73 10.67
CA ASN A 25 -27.90 29.42 11.13
C ASN A 25 -28.69 28.19 10.64
N GLY A 26 -28.54 27.82 9.35
CA GLY A 26 -29.03 26.55 8.80
C GLY A 26 -30.55 26.34 8.78
N LEU A 27 -31.34 27.13 9.50
CA LEU A 27 -32.79 26.97 9.67
C LEU A 27 -33.57 27.19 8.37
N SER A 28 -33.08 28.05 7.49
CA SER A 28 -33.67 28.24 6.14
C SER A 28 -33.25 27.15 5.15
N CYS A 29 -32.12 26.49 5.35
CA CYS A 29 -31.69 25.34 4.54
C CYS A 29 -32.56 24.11 4.82
N ILE A 30 -33.00 23.96 6.08
CA ILE A 30 -33.89 22.89 6.54
C ILE A 30 -35.25 22.91 5.82
N GLY A 31 -35.75 24.08 5.41
CA GLY A 31 -37.01 24.21 4.67
C GLY A 31 -36.92 23.91 3.17
N CYS A 32 -35.73 23.70 2.60
CA CYS A 32 -35.54 23.58 1.15
C CYS A 32 -35.74 22.16 0.58
N HIS A 33 -36.02 21.16 1.42
CA HIS A 33 -36.04 19.74 1.03
C HIS A 33 -37.43 19.08 1.03
N THR A 34 -38.52 19.85 1.09
CA THR A 34 -39.91 19.32 1.17
C THR A 34 -40.31 18.34 0.06
N GLU A 35 -39.56 18.27 -1.05
CA GLU A 35 -39.81 17.35 -2.18
C GLU A 35 -38.61 16.45 -2.53
N GLY A 36 -37.55 16.44 -1.70
CA GLY A 36 -36.26 15.79 -1.99
C GLY A 36 -35.13 16.76 -2.38
N MET A 37 -34.04 16.25 -2.96
CA MET A 37 -32.98 17.12 -3.51
C MET A 37 -33.48 17.87 -4.75
N LYS A 38 -33.33 19.19 -4.76
CA LYS A 38 -33.66 20.01 -5.93
C LYS A 38 -32.75 19.64 -7.10
N THR A 39 -33.33 19.50 -8.29
CA THR A 39 -32.55 19.35 -9.52
C THR A 39 -31.78 20.64 -9.79
N VAL A 40 -30.52 20.49 -10.17
CA VAL A 40 -29.63 21.61 -10.51
C VAL A 40 -29.00 21.33 -11.87
N THR A 41 -28.91 22.38 -12.69
CA THR A 41 -28.18 22.30 -13.97
C THR A 41 -26.74 22.71 -13.75
N ASP A 42 -25.80 21.86 -14.13
CA ASP A 42 -24.38 22.16 -14.05
C ASP A 42 -23.98 23.17 -15.14
N GLN A 43 -23.86 24.43 -14.72
CA GLN A 43 -23.42 25.51 -15.60
C GLN A 43 -21.89 25.63 -15.68
N VAL A 44 -21.15 24.97 -14.78
CA VAL A 44 -19.68 25.06 -14.67
C VAL A 44 -19.02 24.18 -15.71
N ARG A 45 -19.54 22.96 -15.93
CA ARG A 45 -19.00 22.04 -16.95
C ARG A 45 -18.93 22.68 -18.34
N THR A 46 -19.99 23.39 -18.75
CA THR A 46 -20.05 24.07 -20.05
C THR A 46 -18.93 25.12 -20.18
N VAL A 47 -18.63 25.85 -19.10
CA VAL A 47 -17.56 26.85 -19.06
C VAL A 47 -16.19 26.18 -19.16
N ILE A 48 -15.98 25.06 -18.46
CA ILE A 48 -14.72 24.29 -18.53
C ILE A 48 -14.52 23.75 -19.95
N GLU A 49 -15.55 23.18 -20.58
CA GLU A 49 -15.49 22.64 -21.94
C GLU A 49 -15.11 23.72 -22.97
N GLN A 50 -15.70 24.91 -22.86
CA GLN A 50 -15.44 26.06 -23.73
C GLN A 50 -14.08 26.74 -23.51
N THR A 51 -13.42 26.50 -22.37
CA THR A 51 -12.13 27.11 -22.06
C THR A 51 -10.99 26.34 -22.74
N ALA A 52 -10.39 26.90 -23.79
CA ALA A 52 -9.38 26.20 -24.59
C ALA A 52 -8.08 25.90 -23.84
N ASN A 53 -7.56 26.85 -23.06
CA ASN A 53 -6.30 26.75 -22.30
C ASN A 53 -6.49 27.26 -20.86
N PRO A 54 -7.09 26.48 -19.96
CA PRO A 54 -7.22 26.88 -18.56
C PRO A 54 -5.87 26.80 -17.83
N SER A 55 -5.72 27.59 -16.76
CA SER A 55 -4.56 27.52 -15.83
C SER A 55 -4.61 26.33 -14.86
N TYR A 56 -5.63 25.48 -15.00
CA TYR A 56 -5.88 24.29 -14.20
C TYR A 56 -5.95 23.05 -15.11
N ASP A 57 -5.76 21.86 -14.55
CA ASP A 57 -5.92 20.61 -15.30
C ASP A 57 -7.37 20.46 -15.77
N LYS A 58 -7.58 20.68 -17.07
CA LYS A 58 -8.90 20.61 -17.71
C LYS A 58 -9.52 19.22 -17.61
N ALA A 59 -8.70 18.16 -17.73
CA ALA A 59 -9.19 16.79 -17.70
C ALA A 59 -9.67 16.43 -16.30
N TYR A 60 -8.91 16.82 -15.27
CA TYR A 60 -9.31 16.64 -13.88
C TYR A 60 -10.55 17.47 -13.51
N ALA A 61 -10.63 18.73 -13.96
CA ALA A 61 -11.81 19.56 -13.75
C ALA A 61 -13.07 18.95 -14.39
N LEU A 62 -12.97 18.39 -15.60
CA LEU A 62 -14.10 17.70 -16.26
C LEU A 62 -14.51 16.37 -15.61
N LEU A 63 -13.66 15.78 -14.76
CA LEU A 63 -13.98 14.60 -13.95
C LEU A 63 -14.79 14.97 -12.70
N LEU A 64 -14.56 16.15 -12.11
CA LEU A 64 -15.26 16.61 -10.91
C LEU A 64 -16.73 16.98 -11.17
N TYR A 65 -17.03 17.41 -12.39
CA TYR A 65 -18.35 17.89 -12.82
C TYR A 65 -18.99 16.91 -13.80
N VAL A 66 -19.70 15.90 -13.31
CA VAL A 66 -20.26 14.82 -14.17
C VAL A 66 -21.26 15.36 -15.21
N PRO A 67 -21.42 14.69 -16.37
CA PRO A 67 -22.45 15.04 -17.35
C PRO A 67 -23.85 15.14 -16.73
N GLN A 68 -24.68 16.06 -17.23
CA GLN A 68 -26.00 16.37 -16.65
C GLN A 68 -26.91 15.13 -16.54
N ASP A 69 -26.90 14.25 -17.53
CA ASP A 69 -27.66 13.00 -17.52
C ASP A 69 -27.22 12.05 -16.40
N ARG A 70 -25.92 12.02 -16.09
CA ARG A 70 -25.39 11.27 -14.95
C ARG A 70 -25.75 11.91 -13.63
N MET A 71 -25.69 13.25 -13.53
CA MET A 71 -26.12 13.98 -12.34
C MET A 71 -27.62 13.75 -12.06
N ASP A 72 -28.45 13.85 -13.10
CA ASP A 72 -29.89 13.61 -13.02
C ASP A 72 -30.20 12.18 -12.55
N ALA A 73 -29.46 11.19 -13.06
CA ALA A 73 -29.60 9.80 -12.62
C ALA A 73 -29.24 9.60 -11.14
N LEU A 74 -28.16 10.23 -10.66
CA LEU A 74 -27.74 10.16 -9.26
C LEU A 74 -28.76 10.85 -8.33
N LEU A 75 -29.26 12.02 -8.72
CA LEU A 75 -30.29 12.74 -7.97
C LEU A 75 -31.61 11.94 -7.92
N ALA A 76 -31.98 11.27 -9.02
CA ALA A 76 -33.16 10.41 -9.06
C ALA A 76 -33.02 9.19 -8.14
N GLU A 77 -31.84 8.56 -8.11
CA GLU A 77 -31.54 7.45 -7.21
C GLU A 77 -31.62 7.89 -5.75
N ASP A 78 -31.02 9.03 -5.40
CA ASP A 78 -31.04 9.52 -4.03
C ASP A 78 -32.44 9.94 -3.58
N THR A 79 -33.21 10.57 -4.47
CA THR A 79 -34.63 10.87 -4.22
C THR A 79 -35.45 9.61 -3.97
N ALA A 80 -35.17 8.52 -4.68
CA ALA A 80 -35.83 7.23 -4.46
C ALA A 80 -35.44 6.61 -3.09
N ARG A 81 -34.16 6.70 -2.70
CA ARG A 81 -33.69 6.26 -1.38
C ARG A 81 -34.35 7.07 -0.26
N TYR A 82 -34.41 8.39 -0.42
CA TYR A 82 -35.06 9.29 0.52
C TYR A 82 -36.54 8.95 0.69
N ARG A 83 -37.27 8.75 -0.42
CA ARG A 83 -38.67 8.33 -0.40
C ARG A 83 -38.87 7.00 0.35
N ALA A 84 -38.06 5.99 0.06
CA ALA A 84 -38.14 4.70 0.72
C ALA A 84 -37.85 4.78 2.24
N ALA A 85 -36.92 5.65 2.65
CA ALA A 85 -36.64 5.90 4.06
C ALA A 85 -37.82 6.60 4.75
N LEU A 86 -38.40 7.62 4.11
CA LEU A 86 -39.54 8.37 4.63
C LEU A 86 -40.78 7.47 4.82
N GLU A 87 -41.09 6.62 3.83
CA GLU A 87 -42.20 5.66 3.90
C GLU A 87 -42.01 4.65 5.06
N LYS A 88 -40.78 4.18 5.31
CA LYS A 88 -40.47 3.30 6.45
C LYS A 88 -40.71 3.96 7.81
N THR A 89 -40.56 5.28 7.90
CA THR A 89 -40.82 6.05 9.13
C THR A 89 -42.30 6.45 9.31
N GLY A 90 -43.19 6.05 8.39
CA GLY A 90 -44.59 6.43 8.39
C GLY A 90 -44.87 7.85 7.88
N GLY A 91 -43.89 8.48 7.22
CA GLY A 91 -44.04 9.79 6.58
C GLY A 91 -44.66 9.70 5.18
N VAL A 92 -45.26 10.80 4.71
CA VAL A 92 -45.90 10.89 3.38
C VAL A 92 -45.03 11.74 2.46
N PHE A 93 -44.60 11.18 1.33
CA PHE A 93 -43.87 11.91 0.29
C PHE A 93 -44.78 12.95 -0.39
N GLY A 94 -44.32 14.20 -0.51
CA GLY A 94 -45.12 15.32 -1.04
C GLY A 94 -46.04 16.00 -0.02
N GLY A 95 -45.81 15.79 1.29
CA GLY A 95 -46.43 16.54 2.39
C GLY A 95 -45.47 17.48 3.10
N ILE A 96 -45.93 18.14 4.17
CA ILE A 96 -45.06 18.91 5.06
C ILE A 96 -44.19 17.94 5.87
N GLU A 97 -42.87 17.97 5.67
CA GLU A 97 -41.93 17.15 6.44
C GLU A 97 -42.09 17.35 7.96
N PRO A 98 -41.83 16.31 8.78
CA PRO A 98 -41.78 16.47 10.24
C PRO A 98 -40.80 17.57 10.69
N VAL A 99 -39.69 17.69 9.95
CA VAL A 99 -38.66 18.72 10.15
C VAL A 99 -39.17 20.12 9.79
N HIS A 100 -40.08 20.25 8.82
CA HIS A 100 -40.74 21.53 8.54
C HIS A 100 -41.73 21.93 9.66
N ARG A 101 -42.44 20.98 10.27
CA ARG A 101 -43.25 21.27 11.48
C ARG A 101 -42.39 21.67 12.67
N PHE A 102 -41.20 21.08 12.79
CA PHE A 102 -40.20 21.50 13.76
C PHE A 102 -39.73 22.93 13.46
N TYR A 103 -39.43 23.25 12.20
CA TYR A 103 -39.12 24.61 11.76
C TYR A 103 -40.24 25.62 12.10
N GLU A 104 -41.51 25.32 11.80
CA GLU A 104 -42.64 26.19 12.13
C GLU A 104 -42.78 26.40 13.64
N ALA A 105 -42.57 25.35 14.45
CA ALA A 105 -42.61 25.44 15.91
C ALA A 105 -41.49 26.35 16.46
N PHE A 106 -40.30 26.33 15.87
CA PHE A 106 -39.16 27.14 16.30
C PHE A 106 -39.14 28.56 15.73
N GLN A 107 -39.91 28.87 14.68
CA GLN A 107 -40.06 30.22 14.12
C GLN A 107 -41.33 30.94 14.61
N GLY A 108 -42.37 30.19 14.99
CA GLY A 108 -43.65 30.74 15.44
C GLY A 108 -43.54 31.63 16.68
N ALA A 109 -44.42 32.62 16.78
CA ALA A 109 -44.57 33.42 17.99
C ALA A 109 -44.95 32.54 19.18
N LEU A 110 -44.35 32.80 20.34
CA LEU A 110 -44.56 32.02 21.55
C LEU A 110 -45.85 32.44 22.25
N GLU A 111 -46.73 31.47 22.49
CA GLU A 111 -47.87 31.65 23.39
C GLU A 111 -47.44 31.44 24.85
N ALA A 112 -48.29 31.83 25.80
CA ALA A 112 -47.97 31.77 27.22
C ALA A 112 -47.50 30.38 27.71
N PRO A 113 -48.09 29.24 27.28
CA PRO A 113 -47.61 27.91 27.70
C PRO A 113 -46.20 27.59 27.20
N ASP A 114 -45.90 27.93 25.95
CA ASP A 114 -44.59 27.66 25.35
C ASP A 114 -43.50 28.52 25.95
N ALA A 115 -43.81 29.81 26.19
CA ALA A 115 -42.94 30.75 26.87
C ALA A 115 -42.64 30.32 28.32
N ALA A 116 -43.67 29.85 29.05
CA ALA A 116 -43.51 29.33 30.40
C ALA A 116 -42.67 28.05 30.43
N GLY A 117 -42.92 27.13 29.49
CA GLY A 117 -42.14 25.90 29.32
C GLY A 117 -40.67 26.19 29.01
N ALA A 118 -40.38 27.18 28.17
CA ALA A 118 -39.02 27.58 27.80
C ALA A 118 -38.19 28.09 29.00
N VAL A 119 -38.82 28.65 30.04
CA VAL A 119 -38.16 29.06 31.29
C VAL A 119 -38.33 28.05 32.43
N GLY A 120 -38.91 26.87 32.15
CA GLY A 120 -39.08 25.79 33.12
C GLY A 120 -40.17 26.03 34.19
N LEU A 121 -41.17 26.88 33.89
CA LEU A 121 -42.26 27.22 34.81
C LEU A 121 -43.61 26.72 34.32
N GLN A 122 -44.54 26.49 35.26
CA GLN A 122 -45.95 26.29 34.93
C GLN A 122 -46.55 27.60 34.40
N THR A 123 -47.42 27.53 33.40
CA THR A 123 -47.99 28.71 32.71
C THR A 123 -48.56 29.75 33.68
N ASP A 124 -49.37 29.32 34.65
CA ASP A 124 -49.99 30.24 35.61
C ASP A 124 -48.97 30.90 36.54
N ALA A 125 -47.92 30.17 36.94
CA ALA A 125 -46.84 30.69 37.77
C ALA A 125 -45.98 31.70 37.00
N PHE A 126 -45.70 31.42 35.72
CA PHE A 126 -44.97 32.35 34.86
C PHE A 126 -45.77 33.63 34.60
N LEU A 127 -47.06 33.52 34.30
CA LEU A 127 -47.94 34.67 34.12
C LEU A 127 -48.10 35.49 35.41
N ALA A 128 -48.10 34.84 36.58
CA ALA A 128 -48.09 35.55 37.87
C ALA A 128 -46.79 36.36 38.07
N GLN A 129 -45.62 35.78 37.76
CA GLN A 129 -44.34 36.48 37.81
C GLN A 129 -44.30 37.70 36.88
N ILE A 130 -44.84 37.58 35.66
CA ILE A 130 -44.95 38.71 34.72
C ILE A 130 -45.86 39.81 35.29
N ARG A 131 -46.96 39.47 35.97
CA ARG A 131 -47.85 40.47 36.60
C ARG A 131 -47.21 41.17 37.80
N GLU A 132 -46.34 40.48 38.52
CA GLU A 132 -45.73 40.98 39.75
C GLU A 132 -44.40 41.72 39.53
N LYS A 133 -43.68 41.44 38.44
CA LYS A 133 -42.37 42.03 38.14
C LYS A 133 -42.42 42.99 36.96
N SER A 134 -42.25 44.28 37.26
CA SER A 134 -42.01 45.35 36.29
C SER A 134 -40.81 45.10 35.37
N SER A 135 -39.75 44.43 35.83
CA SER A 135 -38.61 44.04 34.97
C SER A 135 -39.03 43.12 33.82
N LEU A 136 -39.89 42.14 34.09
CA LEU A 136 -40.46 41.25 33.06
C LEU A 136 -41.47 41.97 32.15
N GLN A 137 -42.23 42.93 32.70
CA GLN A 137 -43.16 43.75 31.90
C GLN A 137 -42.42 44.66 30.92
N ASN A 138 -41.28 45.23 31.34
CA ASN A 138 -40.46 46.11 30.52
C ASN A 138 -39.80 45.38 29.34
N LEU A 139 -39.64 44.05 29.42
CA LEU A 139 -39.20 43.19 28.32
C LEU A 139 -40.35 42.83 27.35
N GLY A 140 -41.53 43.44 27.51
CA GLY A 140 -42.65 43.29 26.60
C GLY A 140 -43.50 42.03 26.82
N LEU A 141 -43.28 41.30 27.92
CA LEU A 141 -43.98 40.03 28.19
C LEU A 141 -45.44 40.19 28.63
N THR A 142 -45.89 41.41 28.88
CA THR A 142 -47.29 41.72 29.26
C THR A 142 -48.28 41.21 28.21
N ALA A 143 -47.88 41.11 26.93
CA ALA A 143 -48.71 40.54 25.87
C ALA A 143 -49.19 39.10 26.19
N LEU A 144 -48.35 38.29 26.83
CA LEU A 144 -48.67 36.90 27.21
C LEU A 144 -49.74 36.83 28.29
N THR A 145 -49.81 37.82 29.19
CA THR A 145 -50.83 37.88 30.25
C THR A 145 -52.22 38.22 29.73
N ASN A 146 -52.32 38.77 28.52
CA ASN A 146 -53.56 39.18 27.87
C ASN A 146 -54.01 38.22 26.75
N GLY A 147 -53.43 37.00 26.70
CA GLY A 147 -53.75 36.01 25.66
C GLY A 147 -53.14 36.31 24.28
N GLY A 148 -52.18 37.24 24.22
CA GLY A 148 -51.37 37.49 23.03
C GLY A 148 -50.13 36.59 23.00
N ASN A 149 -49.29 36.79 21.98
CA ASN A 149 -48.04 36.07 21.79
C ASN A 149 -46.84 37.02 21.80
N VAL A 150 -45.64 36.46 21.96
CA VAL A 150 -44.36 37.18 21.86
C VAL A 150 -43.61 36.66 20.64
N LYS A 151 -43.10 37.57 19.80
CA LYS A 151 -42.30 37.19 18.64
C LYS A 151 -41.05 36.42 19.09
N ARG A 152 -40.75 35.32 18.39
CA ARG A 152 -39.63 34.42 18.74
C ARG A 152 -38.28 35.14 18.78
N ASP A 153 -38.03 36.08 17.87
CA ASP A 153 -36.77 36.85 17.85
C ASP A 153 -36.63 37.74 19.09
N ALA A 154 -37.71 38.42 19.47
CA ALA A 154 -37.73 39.26 20.66
C ALA A 154 -37.57 38.42 21.94
N TRP A 155 -38.18 37.23 21.98
CA TRP A 155 -37.99 36.28 23.06
C TRP A 155 -36.54 35.83 23.16
N THR A 156 -35.93 35.41 22.04
CA THR A 156 -34.57 34.88 21.99
C THR A 156 -33.54 35.94 22.35
N GLN A 157 -33.68 37.16 21.80
CA GLN A 157 -32.78 38.28 22.07
C GLN A 157 -32.78 38.69 23.55
N ASN A 158 -33.94 38.62 24.22
CA ASN A 158 -34.08 39.02 25.62
C ASN A 158 -34.07 37.82 26.58
N PHE A 159 -33.82 36.59 26.10
CA PHE A 159 -34.01 35.38 26.92
C PHE A 159 -33.16 35.40 28.20
N SER A 160 -31.91 35.83 28.10
CA SER A 160 -31.02 35.99 29.25
C SER A 160 -31.56 36.99 30.27
N ASP A 161 -32.10 38.12 29.80
CA ASP A 161 -32.67 39.15 30.66
C ASP A 161 -33.98 38.69 31.31
N ILE A 162 -34.77 37.88 30.61
CA ILE A 162 -35.99 37.25 31.14
C ILE A 162 -35.66 36.27 32.27
N ILE A 163 -34.66 35.39 32.08
CA ILE A 163 -34.19 34.45 33.12
C ILE A 163 -33.63 35.22 34.32
N THR A 164 -32.83 36.25 34.07
CA THR A 164 -32.27 37.11 35.11
C THR A 164 -33.38 37.77 35.92
N ALA A 165 -34.34 38.41 35.25
CA ALA A 165 -35.49 39.05 35.89
C ALA A 165 -36.38 38.07 36.67
N LEU A 166 -36.55 36.83 36.19
CA LEU A 166 -37.24 35.77 36.93
C LEU A 166 -36.52 35.38 38.22
N GLN A 167 -35.19 35.39 38.23
CA GLN A 167 -34.37 34.98 39.38
C GLN A 167 -34.09 36.13 40.36
N THR A 168 -34.18 37.39 39.92
CA THR A 168 -33.93 38.58 40.76
C THR A 168 -35.24 39.19 41.30
N PRO A 169 -35.30 39.60 42.58
CA PRO A 169 -36.43 40.39 43.11
C PRO A 169 -36.49 41.79 42.50
N ASP A 170 -37.68 42.25 42.10
CA ASP A 170 -37.91 43.62 41.63
C ASP A 170 -37.75 44.61 42.78
N THR A 171 -36.57 45.19 42.91
CA THR A 171 -36.32 46.35 43.77
C THR A 171 -35.80 47.49 42.91
N PRO A 172 -36.29 48.73 43.11
CA PRO A 172 -35.90 49.85 42.26
C PRO A 172 -34.47 50.26 42.61
N VAL A 173 -33.54 50.05 41.67
CA VAL A 173 -32.18 50.59 41.79
C VAL A 173 -32.20 52.05 41.33
N THR A 174 -32.21 52.96 42.29
CA THR A 174 -31.88 54.36 42.08
C THR A 174 -30.39 54.44 41.78
N THR A 175 -30.05 54.86 40.56
CA THR A 175 -28.68 55.12 40.12
C THR A 175 -28.13 56.39 40.79
N THR A 176 -27.14 56.24 41.67
CA THR A 176 -26.09 57.24 41.86
C THR A 176 -24.73 56.53 41.89
N PRO A 177 -23.74 56.97 41.09
CA PRO A 177 -22.43 56.34 41.08
C PRO A 177 -21.67 56.77 42.34
N ASP A 178 -21.65 55.91 43.35
CA ASP A 178 -20.80 56.10 44.51
C ASP A 178 -19.36 55.71 44.13
N THR A 179 -18.53 56.73 43.94
CA THR A 179 -17.09 56.60 44.02
C THR A 179 -16.72 56.21 45.46
N VAL A 180 -16.71 54.90 45.72
CA VAL A 180 -16.20 54.37 47.00
C VAL A 180 -14.69 54.59 47.04
N ARG A 181 -14.28 55.58 47.83
CA ARG A 181 -12.89 55.68 48.31
C ARG A 181 -12.55 54.42 49.12
N PRO A 182 -11.31 53.91 49.04
CA PRO A 182 -10.91 52.74 49.81
C PRO A 182 -10.90 53.08 51.30
N ILE A 183 -11.80 52.42 52.05
CA ILE A 183 -11.76 52.40 53.51
C ILE A 183 -10.63 51.44 53.91
N PRO A 184 -9.74 51.77 54.87
CA PRO A 184 -8.72 50.84 55.36
C PRO A 184 -9.41 49.63 56.01
N PRO A 185 -8.85 48.41 55.89
CA PRO A 185 -9.47 47.22 56.45
C PRO A 185 -9.54 47.31 57.98
N THR A 186 -10.74 47.16 58.53
CA THR A 186 -10.92 46.79 59.93
C THR A 186 -10.43 45.34 60.10
N PRO A 187 -9.54 45.04 61.05
CA PRO A 187 -9.04 43.69 61.27
C PRO A 187 -10.18 42.67 61.47
N GLY A 188 -10.15 41.56 60.72
CA GLY A 188 -11.11 40.46 60.86
C GLY A 188 -12.34 40.50 59.94
N ARG A 189 -12.36 41.36 58.90
CA ARG A 189 -13.43 41.36 57.90
C ARG A 189 -13.32 40.14 56.98
N THR A 190 -14.38 39.32 56.95
CA THR A 190 -14.54 38.22 55.97
C THR A 190 -14.67 38.78 54.55
N VAL A 191 -13.89 38.22 53.62
CA VAL A 191 -13.94 38.52 52.18
C VAL A 191 -15.07 37.70 51.54
N ARG A 192 -15.82 38.32 50.62
CA ARG A 192 -16.88 37.65 49.87
C ARG A 192 -16.31 37.18 48.53
N PHE A 193 -16.55 35.92 48.21
CA PHE A 193 -16.26 35.29 46.93
C PHE A 193 -17.60 34.86 46.32
N PRO A 194 -18.14 35.57 45.32
CA PRO A 194 -19.38 35.20 44.64
C PRO A 194 -19.27 33.87 43.91
N ASP A 195 -18.10 33.60 43.32
CA ASP A 195 -17.79 32.34 42.66
C ASP A 195 -17.43 31.24 43.68
N PRO A 196 -18.20 30.14 43.74
CA PRO A 196 -17.98 29.07 44.71
C PRO A 196 -16.69 28.29 44.42
N ASP A 197 -16.28 28.19 43.16
CA ASP A 197 -15.10 27.43 42.74
C ASP A 197 -13.82 28.22 43.03
N LEU A 198 -13.84 29.54 42.86
CA LEU A 198 -12.77 30.43 43.33
C LEU A 198 -12.65 30.37 44.85
N ARG A 199 -13.77 30.44 45.56
CA ARG A 199 -13.78 30.32 47.02
C ARG A 199 -13.15 28.99 47.45
N ALA A 200 -13.52 27.90 46.80
CA ALA A 200 -12.99 26.57 47.09
C ALA A 200 -11.48 26.51 46.85
N ALA A 201 -11.00 27.05 45.73
CA ALA A 201 -9.57 27.11 45.41
C ALA A 201 -8.77 27.94 46.44
N ILE A 202 -9.31 29.07 46.89
CA ILE A 202 -8.67 29.92 47.90
C ILE A 202 -8.69 29.25 49.29
N ALA A 203 -9.80 28.60 49.65
CA ALA A 203 -9.89 27.86 50.91
C ALA A 203 -8.86 26.73 50.96
N ASP A 204 -8.74 25.97 49.87
CA ASP A 204 -7.74 24.90 49.72
C ASP A 204 -6.31 25.45 49.82
N ALA A 205 -6.00 26.54 49.10
CA ALA A 205 -4.69 27.19 49.15
C ALA A 205 -4.31 27.72 50.55
N LEU A 206 -5.31 28.03 51.39
CA LEU A 206 -5.13 28.47 52.78
C LEU A 206 -5.20 27.31 53.80
N GLY A 207 -5.44 26.07 53.36
CA GLY A 207 -5.64 24.92 54.25
C GLY A 207 -6.92 24.99 55.09
N LYS A 208 -7.96 25.62 54.56
CA LYS A 208 -9.25 25.85 55.24
C LYS A 208 -10.36 24.98 54.63
N THR A 209 -11.39 24.70 55.40
CA THR A 209 -12.58 24.01 54.89
C THR A 209 -13.50 25.01 54.17
N LEU A 210 -14.32 24.53 53.23
CA LEU A 210 -15.17 25.40 52.38
C LEU A 210 -16.09 26.33 53.19
N GLY A 211 -16.52 25.91 54.38
CA GLY A 211 -17.40 26.66 55.28
C GLY A 211 -16.69 27.71 56.14
N ASP A 212 -15.37 27.64 56.28
CA ASP A 212 -14.62 28.58 57.13
C ASP A 212 -14.62 29.99 56.53
N PRO A 213 -14.79 31.05 57.34
CA PRO A 213 -14.63 32.43 56.85
C PRO A 213 -13.18 32.68 56.47
N ILE A 214 -12.94 33.30 55.31
CA ILE A 214 -11.62 33.76 54.86
C ILE A 214 -11.55 35.28 55.08
N THR A 215 -10.62 35.77 55.88
CA THR A 215 -10.44 37.21 56.13
C THR A 215 -9.49 37.86 55.14
N ALA A 216 -9.53 39.20 55.07
CA ALA A 216 -8.61 39.97 54.23
C ALA A 216 -7.14 39.75 54.61
N GLU A 217 -6.84 39.54 55.89
CA GLU A 217 -5.49 39.25 56.37
C GLU A 217 -5.02 37.86 55.91
N GLU A 218 -5.91 36.87 55.97
CA GLU A 218 -5.61 35.49 55.58
C GLU A 218 -5.35 35.37 54.08
N ILE A 219 -6.25 35.87 53.23
CA ILE A 219 -6.04 35.84 51.78
C ILE A 219 -4.81 36.67 51.37
N ALA A 220 -4.49 37.75 52.09
CA ALA A 220 -3.28 38.51 51.84
C ALA A 220 -2.00 37.71 52.11
N THR A 221 -2.04 36.57 52.80
CA THR A 221 -0.85 35.69 52.95
C THR A 221 -0.56 34.86 51.70
N LEU A 222 -1.51 34.72 50.76
CA LEU A 222 -1.30 33.94 49.55
C LEU A 222 -0.21 34.56 48.68
N GLU A 223 0.83 33.76 48.40
CA GLU A 223 1.89 34.09 47.45
C GLU A 223 1.67 33.44 46.08
N ARG A 224 0.91 32.33 46.05
CA ARG A 224 0.62 31.56 44.84
C ARG A 224 -0.82 31.04 44.88
N LEU A 225 -1.47 31.00 43.71
CA LEU A 225 -2.78 30.37 43.53
C LEU A 225 -2.79 29.61 42.20
N TYR A 226 -3.05 28.30 42.29
CA TYR A 226 -3.20 27.40 41.15
C TYR A 226 -4.66 26.93 41.12
N ALA A 227 -5.42 27.42 40.14
CA ALA A 227 -6.85 27.20 40.02
C ALA A 227 -7.25 26.93 38.56
N GLU A 228 -6.46 26.07 37.89
CA GLU A 228 -6.75 25.60 36.54
C GLU A 228 -7.89 24.57 36.51
N TYR A 229 -8.70 24.57 35.45
CA TYR A 229 -9.81 23.62 35.23
C TYR A 229 -10.84 23.60 36.37
N LYS A 230 -11.17 24.77 36.93
CA LYS A 230 -12.09 24.90 38.07
C LYS A 230 -13.44 25.51 37.70
N ASN A 231 -13.68 25.84 36.43
CA ASN A 231 -14.91 26.51 35.97
C ASN A 231 -15.17 27.87 36.64
N ILE A 232 -14.10 28.57 37.05
CA ILE A 232 -14.19 29.89 37.68
C ILE A 232 -14.62 30.91 36.65
N SER A 233 -15.59 31.75 36.99
CA SER A 233 -16.16 32.78 36.12
C SER A 233 -16.02 34.20 36.68
N ASP A 234 -15.87 34.36 38.00
CA ASP A 234 -15.77 35.65 38.67
C ASP A 234 -14.61 35.66 39.69
N LEU A 235 -13.67 36.60 39.53
CA LEU A 235 -12.48 36.76 40.38
C LEU A 235 -12.71 37.67 41.61
N THR A 236 -13.94 38.13 41.84
CA THR A 236 -14.26 39.03 42.96
C THR A 236 -13.86 38.42 44.30
N GLY A 237 -13.12 39.21 45.09
CA GLY A 237 -12.50 38.82 46.35
C GLY A 237 -11.00 38.54 46.21
N LEU A 238 -10.50 38.25 45.01
CA LEU A 238 -9.07 38.00 44.78
C LEU A 238 -8.22 39.28 44.89
N GLU A 239 -8.80 40.48 44.75
CA GLU A 239 -8.12 41.77 44.91
C GLU A 239 -7.52 41.97 46.32
N PHE A 240 -7.94 41.16 47.31
CA PHE A 240 -7.39 41.16 48.66
C PHE A 240 -6.11 40.32 48.81
N ALA A 241 -5.76 39.47 47.84
CA ALA A 241 -4.55 38.65 47.81
C ALA A 241 -3.28 39.47 47.46
N LYS A 242 -3.02 40.55 48.21
CA LYS A 242 -2.02 41.58 47.84
C LYS A 242 -0.57 41.09 47.76
N ASN A 243 -0.26 39.92 48.31
CA ASN A 243 1.07 39.31 48.23
C ASN A 243 1.22 38.27 47.11
N LEU A 244 0.19 38.09 46.28
CA LEU A 244 0.22 37.12 45.20
C LEU A 244 1.33 37.46 44.18
N THR A 245 2.14 36.45 43.88
CA THR A 245 3.25 36.52 42.92
C THR A 245 3.05 35.59 41.74
N GLU A 246 2.29 34.51 41.90
CA GLU A 246 1.97 33.53 40.85
C GLU A 246 0.46 33.26 40.84
N LEU A 247 -0.17 33.34 39.67
CA LEU A 247 -1.59 33.09 39.48
C LEU A 247 -1.85 32.31 38.20
N TYR A 248 -2.31 31.07 38.33
CA TYR A 248 -2.67 30.21 37.20
C TYR A 248 -4.18 29.95 37.21
N LEU A 249 -4.84 30.32 36.12
CA LEU A 249 -6.30 30.29 35.91
C LEU A 249 -6.65 29.69 34.54
N VAL A 250 -5.80 28.78 34.04
CA VAL A 250 -5.96 28.19 32.70
C VAL A 250 -7.24 27.33 32.64
N HIS A 251 -7.96 27.34 31.51
CA HIS A 251 -9.21 26.60 31.30
C HIS A 251 -10.28 26.91 32.36
N ASN A 252 -10.79 28.13 32.32
CA ASN A 252 -11.89 28.61 33.15
C ASN A 252 -12.89 29.39 32.25
N ALA A 253 -13.84 30.11 32.85
CA ALA A 253 -14.87 30.88 32.15
C ALA A 253 -14.71 32.39 32.36
N LEU A 254 -13.48 32.88 32.47
CA LEU A 254 -13.16 34.27 32.81
C LEU A 254 -13.30 35.21 31.61
N SER A 255 -14.18 36.19 31.71
CA SER A 255 -14.26 37.32 30.76
C SER A 255 -13.81 38.65 31.37
N ASP A 256 -13.86 38.78 32.71
CA ASP A 256 -13.41 39.95 33.45
C ASP A 256 -12.25 39.58 34.41
N ILE A 257 -11.15 40.33 34.31
CA ILE A 257 -9.98 40.22 35.19
C ILE A 257 -9.70 41.51 35.97
N SER A 258 -10.69 42.42 36.06
CA SER A 258 -10.60 43.66 36.83
C SER A 258 -10.13 43.49 38.28
N PRO A 259 -10.45 42.39 39.02
CA PRO A 259 -9.92 42.17 40.36
C PRO A 259 -8.39 42.05 40.42
N LEU A 260 -7.73 41.72 39.31
CA LEU A 260 -6.27 41.61 39.25
C LEU A 260 -5.54 42.96 39.28
N ALA A 261 -6.21 44.07 38.97
CA ALA A 261 -5.59 45.38 38.75
C ALA A 261 -4.76 45.90 39.93
N SER A 262 -5.06 45.44 41.15
CA SER A 262 -4.37 45.88 42.38
C SER A 262 -3.25 44.92 42.86
N LEU A 263 -3.08 43.77 42.20
CA LEU A 263 -2.13 42.72 42.57
C LEU A 263 -0.71 43.03 42.08
N THR A 264 -0.20 44.21 42.44
CA THR A 264 1.05 44.79 41.92
C THR A 264 2.33 44.00 42.20
N LYS A 265 2.26 42.94 43.02
CA LYS A 265 3.37 42.01 43.28
C LYS A 265 3.40 40.82 42.31
N LEU A 266 2.39 40.68 41.45
CA LEU A 266 2.27 39.57 40.52
C LEU A 266 3.46 39.54 39.55
N ARG A 267 4.05 38.35 39.39
CA ARG A 267 5.19 38.09 38.51
C ARG A 267 4.84 37.12 37.41
N HIS A 268 4.07 36.08 37.70
CA HIS A 268 3.66 35.07 36.72
C HIS A 268 2.13 35.00 36.65
N LEU A 269 1.61 35.15 35.45
CA LEU A 269 0.18 35.08 35.17
C LEU A 269 -0.07 34.12 34.00
N ARG A 270 -0.87 33.08 34.22
CA ARG A 270 -1.34 32.16 33.17
C ARG A 270 -2.85 32.13 33.17
N ILE A 271 -3.49 32.57 32.10
CA ILE A 271 -4.94 32.73 31.99
C ILE A 271 -5.48 32.20 30.65
N SER A 272 -4.74 31.31 30.01
CA SER A 272 -5.10 30.73 28.71
C SER A 272 -6.45 30.01 28.73
N HIS A 273 -7.06 29.82 27.56
CA HIS A 273 -8.35 29.14 27.41
C HIS A 273 -9.45 29.76 28.29
N ASN A 274 -9.67 31.06 28.10
CA ASN A 274 -10.72 31.84 28.74
C ASN A 274 -11.34 32.78 27.69
N PRO A 275 -12.63 33.14 27.79
CA PRO A 275 -13.29 34.10 26.88
C PRO A 275 -12.87 35.56 27.15
N LEU A 276 -11.57 35.80 27.30
CA LEU A 276 -10.97 37.07 27.68
C LEU A 276 -10.67 37.92 26.44
N SER A 277 -11.13 39.17 26.42
CA SER A 277 -10.82 40.13 25.35
C SER A 277 -10.11 41.38 25.85
N ASP A 278 -10.34 41.79 27.10
CA ASP A 278 -9.72 42.96 27.72
C ASP A 278 -8.63 42.58 28.73
N ILE A 279 -7.42 43.10 28.50
CA ILE A 279 -6.27 42.97 29.41
C ILE A 279 -5.84 44.30 30.03
N SER A 280 -6.68 45.35 29.94
CA SER A 280 -6.44 46.65 30.58
C SER A 280 -6.10 46.57 32.07
N PRO A 281 -6.64 45.62 32.87
CA PRO A 281 -6.26 45.48 34.28
C PRO A 281 -4.78 45.14 34.51
N LEU A 282 -4.07 44.62 33.49
CA LEU A 282 -2.66 44.27 33.61
C LEU A 282 -1.71 45.48 33.55
N ALA A 283 -2.17 46.65 33.10
CA ALA A 283 -1.32 47.81 32.82
C ALA A 283 -0.51 48.31 34.03
N ALA A 284 -1.04 48.17 35.25
CA ALA A 284 -0.37 48.59 36.48
C ALA A 284 0.57 47.52 37.07
N LEU A 285 0.54 46.28 36.56
CA LEU A 285 1.22 45.13 37.13
C LEU A 285 2.69 45.06 36.67
N THR A 286 3.43 46.14 36.90
CA THR A 286 4.80 46.37 36.42
C THR A 286 5.86 45.36 36.89
N LYS A 287 5.50 44.44 37.79
CA LYS A 287 6.35 43.33 38.27
C LYS A 287 6.15 42.03 37.51
N LEU A 288 5.23 41.99 36.55
CA LEU A 288 5.05 40.85 35.65
C LEU A 288 6.32 40.55 34.87
N ARG A 289 6.69 39.27 34.88
CA ARG A 289 7.81 38.66 34.18
C ARG A 289 7.33 37.62 33.16
N GLU A 290 6.25 36.90 33.45
CA GLU A 290 5.67 35.89 32.58
C GLU A 290 4.16 36.13 32.47
N VAL A 291 3.67 36.30 31.23
CA VAL A 291 2.23 36.48 30.96
C VAL A 291 1.84 35.59 29.80
N HIS A 292 0.98 34.62 30.06
CA HIS A 292 0.47 33.68 29.05
C HIS A 292 -1.06 33.78 29.00
N PHE A 293 -1.60 34.09 27.83
CA PHE A 293 -3.04 34.05 27.55
C PHE A 293 -3.36 33.49 26.14
N PRO A 294 -2.74 32.38 25.71
CA PRO A 294 -3.17 31.76 24.47
C PRO A 294 -4.62 31.30 24.52
N ASP A 295 -5.24 31.18 23.34
CA ASP A 295 -6.64 30.76 23.19
C ASP A 295 -7.59 31.73 23.91
N THR A 296 -7.46 33.02 23.58
CA THR A 296 -8.30 34.12 24.08
C THR A 296 -8.67 35.07 22.94
N GLU A 297 -9.60 35.98 23.19
CA GLU A 297 -10.07 36.95 22.18
C GLU A 297 -9.29 38.28 22.19
N VAL A 298 -8.16 38.35 22.90
CA VAL A 298 -7.37 39.57 23.04
C VAL A 298 -6.84 40.03 21.68
N ALA A 299 -7.08 41.31 21.37
CA ALA A 299 -6.60 41.94 20.14
C ALA A 299 -5.62 43.11 20.40
N ASP A 300 -5.74 43.78 21.56
CA ASP A 300 -4.92 44.95 21.90
C ASP A 300 -3.88 44.63 22.97
N LEU A 301 -2.61 44.78 22.62
CA LEU A 301 -1.47 44.61 23.53
C LEU A 301 -1.02 45.92 24.21
N SER A 302 -1.70 47.05 23.97
CA SER A 302 -1.34 48.35 24.54
C SER A 302 -1.17 48.34 26.08
N PRO A 303 -1.95 47.56 26.87
CA PRO A 303 -1.76 47.47 28.32
C PRO A 303 -0.39 46.90 28.72
N LEU A 304 0.30 46.16 27.85
CA LEU A 304 1.60 45.56 28.17
C LEU A 304 2.78 46.52 27.97
N SER A 305 2.58 47.67 27.32
CA SER A 305 3.66 48.59 26.91
C SER A 305 4.53 49.13 28.06
N GLY A 306 3.97 49.20 29.27
CA GLY A 306 4.67 49.65 30.49
C GLY A 306 5.40 48.55 31.26
N LEU A 307 5.24 47.26 30.90
CA LEU A 307 5.70 46.11 31.68
C LEU A 307 7.18 45.79 31.41
N ARG A 308 8.06 46.72 31.76
CA ARG A 308 9.50 46.65 31.41
C ARG A 308 10.25 45.46 32.01
N ASP A 309 9.73 44.83 33.05
CA ASP A 309 10.28 43.62 33.68
C ASP A 309 9.80 42.33 32.97
N LEU A 310 8.98 42.41 31.92
CA LEU A 310 8.44 41.26 31.20
C LEU A 310 9.55 40.49 30.47
N GLU A 311 9.66 39.20 30.76
CA GLU A 311 10.66 38.28 30.22
C GLU A 311 10.04 37.28 29.23
N LYS A 312 8.78 36.87 29.43
CA LYS A 312 8.10 35.89 28.58
C LYS A 312 6.67 36.30 28.29
N LEU A 313 6.30 36.22 27.01
CA LEU A 313 4.96 36.50 26.53
C LEU A 313 4.52 35.39 25.57
N ASN A 314 3.38 34.75 25.87
CA ASN A 314 2.73 33.82 24.97
C ASN A 314 1.30 34.31 24.67
N VAL A 315 1.05 34.55 23.39
CA VAL A 315 -0.16 35.13 22.82
C VAL A 315 -0.62 34.34 21.58
N ALA A 316 -0.32 33.03 21.54
CA ALA A 316 -0.78 32.14 20.49
C ALA A 316 -2.31 32.05 20.43
N HIS A 317 -2.90 31.91 19.24
CA HIS A 317 -4.36 31.82 19.08
C HIS A 317 -5.11 33.00 19.72
N THR A 318 -4.59 34.21 19.50
CA THR A 318 -5.25 35.48 19.88
C THR A 318 -5.58 36.28 18.61
N ARG A 319 -6.23 37.44 18.74
CA ARG A 319 -6.63 38.30 17.61
C ARG A 319 -5.65 39.46 17.37
N ILE A 320 -4.40 39.33 17.83
CA ILE A 320 -3.40 40.39 17.70
C ILE A 320 -2.94 40.54 16.25
N SER A 321 -2.73 41.78 15.84
CA SER A 321 -2.20 42.13 14.51
C SER A 321 -1.00 43.08 14.57
N SER A 322 -0.65 43.57 15.75
CA SER A 322 0.44 44.53 15.94
C SER A 322 1.31 44.21 17.15
N LEU A 323 2.62 44.29 16.94
CA LEU A 323 3.64 44.16 17.99
C LEU A 323 4.12 45.51 18.54
N ALA A 324 3.57 46.63 18.07
CA ALA A 324 4.03 47.97 18.45
C ALA A 324 4.12 48.22 19.97
N PRO A 325 3.17 47.74 20.80
CA PRO A 325 3.26 47.87 22.26
C PRO A 325 4.50 47.19 22.88
N LEU A 326 5.13 46.24 22.20
CA LEU A 326 6.26 45.47 22.73
C LEU A 326 7.62 46.16 22.53
N ALA A 327 7.71 47.21 21.71
CA ALA A 327 8.98 47.82 21.29
C ALA A 327 9.89 48.27 22.46
N GLY A 328 9.30 48.61 23.61
CA GLY A 328 10.01 49.04 24.81
C GLY A 328 10.44 47.93 25.77
N LEU A 329 10.01 46.68 25.55
CA LEU A 329 10.14 45.59 26.52
C LEU A 329 11.49 44.88 26.41
N LYS A 330 12.59 45.62 26.65
CA LYS A 330 13.97 45.16 26.41
C LYS A 330 14.41 43.93 27.21
N ASN A 331 13.66 43.54 28.24
CA ASN A 331 13.92 42.33 29.02
C ASN A 331 13.24 41.08 28.42
N LEU A 332 12.45 41.22 27.36
CA LEU A 332 11.75 40.11 26.73
C LEU A 332 12.76 39.11 26.16
N GLN A 333 12.62 37.86 26.58
CA GLN A 333 13.45 36.71 26.21
C GLN A 333 12.69 35.72 25.34
N LYS A 334 11.36 35.63 25.49
CA LYS A 334 10.51 34.70 24.73
C LYS A 334 9.24 35.39 24.25
N LEU A 335 8.96 35.28 22.96
CA LEU A 335 7.72 35.71 22.33
C LEU A 335 7.20 34.59 21.43
N ASP A 336 6.06 34.01 21.80
CA ASP A 336 5.39 32.98 21.04
C ASP A 336 4.00 33.47 20.61
N THR A 337 3.70 33.38 19.31
CA THR A 337 2.38 33.68 18.74
C THR A 337 2.09 32.77 17.53
N ILE A 338 0.80 32.55 17.27
CA ILE A 338 0.29 31.66 16.23
C ILE A 338 -0.96 32.31 15.64
N HIS A 339 -1.09 32.26 14.30
CA HIS A 339 -2.20 32.82 13.53
C HIS A 339 -2.40 34.31 13.79
N SER A 340 -1.44 35.12 13.35
CA SER A 340 -1.49 36.55 13.59
C SER A 340 -1.35 37.31 12.27
N ASP A 341 -2.21 38.30 12.07
CA ASP A 341 -2.13 39.23 10.94
C ASP A 341 -0.93 40.20 11.03
N ILE A 342 0.10 39.84 11.81
CA ILE A 342 1.32 40.62 12.03
C ILE A 342 2.13 40.66 10.73
N SER A 343 2.32 41.86 10.19
CA SER A 343 3.17 42.11 9.02
C SER A 343 4.41 42.96 9.34
N ASP A 344 4.37 43.75 10.41
CA ASP A 344 5.46 44.64 10.82
C ASP A 344 6.25 44.07 12.02
N LEU A 345 7.50 43.68 11.75
CA LEU A 345 8.44 43.20 12.77
C LEU A 345 9.34 44.29 13.33
N SER A 346 9.24 45.55 12.87
CA SER A 346 10.08 46.67 13.35
C SER A 346 10.08 46.86 14.87
N PRO A 347 8.98 46.60 15.62
CA PRO A 347 9.00 46.66 17.09
C PRO A 347 10.01 45.69 17.75
N LEU A 348 10.40 44.62 17.06
CA LEU A 348 11.33 43.62 17.61
C LEU A 348 12.80 44.06 17.56
N SER A 349 13.15 45.02 16.73
CA SER A 349 14.56 45.40 16.45
C SER A 349 15.40 45.76 17.68
N GLY A 350 14.77 46.27 18.74
CA GLY A 350 15.43 46.64 20.00
C GLY A 350 15.46 45.53 21.06
N LEU A 351 14.80 44.39 20.84
CA LEU A 351 14.58 43.34 21.83
C LEU A 351 15.74 42.33 21.86
N THR A 352 16.97 42.84 21.97
CA THR A 352 18.24 42.09 21.88
C THR A 352 18.46 41.00 22.94
N ASN A 353 17.55 40.87 23.92
CA ASN A 353 17.54 39.77 24.89
C ASN A 353 16.69 38.57 24.47
N LEU A 354 16.00 38.66 23.31
CA LEU A 354 15.23 37.54 22.77
C LEU A 354 16.12 36.33 22.53
N THR A 355 15.70 35.21 23.12
CA THR A 355 16.30 33.87 22.95
C THR A 355 15.37 32.93 22.20
N ARG A 356 14.06 33.22 22.19
CA ARG A 356 13.04 32.49 21.45
C ARG A 356 12.05 33.45 20.80
N LEU A 357 11.82 33.26 19.51
CA LEU A 357 10.81 33.95 18.74
C LEU A 357 10.08 32.94 17.85
N LEU A 358 8.78 32.75 18.10
CA LEU A 358 7.90 31.92 17.28
C LEU A 358 6.75 32.76 16.76
N LEU A 359 6.66 32.90 15.43
CA LEU A 359 5.63 33.65 14.73
C LEU A 359 4.98 32.76 13.67
N TYR A 360 4.10 31.85 14.08
CA TYR A 360 3.44 30.91 13.17
C TYR A 360 2.35 31.63 12.37
N ASP A 361 2.30 31.39 11.05
CA ASP A 361 1.27 31.93 10.14
C ASP A 361 1.12 33.45 10.30
N CYS A 362 2.22 34.17 10.05
CA CYS A 362 2.23 35.62 10.04
C CYS A 362 2.34 36.17 8.61
N LYS A 363 2.17 37.49 8.46
CA LYS A 363 2.19 38.20 7.16
C LYS A 363 3.47 39.01 6.96
N ALA A 364 4.50 38.76 7.76
CA ALA A 364 5.76 39.48 7.69
C ALA A 364 6.55 39.07 6.45
N THR A 365 7.04 40.06 5.70
CA THR A 365 7.88 39.84 4.50
C THR A 365 9.30 40.38 4.66
N ASP A 366 9.51 41.29 5.61
CA ASP A 366 10.81 41.88 5.92
C ASP A 366 11.37 41.34 7.24
N LEU A 367 12.49 40.62 7.15
CA LEU A 367 13.22 40.07 8.30
C LEU A 367 14.35 41.00 8.81
N SER A 368 14.55 42.17 8.20
CA SER A 368 15.59 43.12 8.59
C SER A 368 15.59 43.49 10.10
N PRO A 369 14.43 43.57 10.78
CA PRO A 369 14.40 43.84 12.23
C PRO A 369 15.06 42.74 13.08
N LEU A 370 15.18 41.51 12.56
CA LEU A 370 15.74 40.38 13.30
C LEU A 370 17.28 40.37 13.33
N LYS A 371 17.94 41.11 12.43
CA LYS A 371 19.40 41.07 12.23
C LYS A 371 20.23 41.29 13.51
N GLY A 372 19.71 42.09 14.44
CA GLY A 372 20.38 42.44 15.70
C GLY A 372 20.10 41.49 16.87
N LEU A 373 19.24 40.48 16.69
CA LEU A 373 18.77 39.60 17.78
C LEU A 373 19.70 38.40 18.00
N THR A 374 21.00 38.67 18.13
CA THR A 374 22.07 37.65 18.08
C THR A 374 22.05 36.62 19.22
N LYS A 375 21.21 36.80 20.25
CA LYS A 375 20.98 35.84 21.33
C LYS A 375 19.89 34.81 21.03
N LEU A 376 19.25 34.90 19.86
CA LEU A 376 18.23 33.93 19.44
C LEU A 376 18.83 32.53 19.36
N ARG A 377 18.16 31.59 20.03
CA ARG A 377 18.45 30.15 20.01
C ARG A 377 17.34 29.36 19.34
N TRP A 378 16.13 29.90 19.36
CA TRP A 378 14.94 29.31 18.76
C TRP A 378 14.24 30.36 17.91
N LEU A 379 14.16 30.12 16.61
CA LEU A 379 13.48 30.99 15.66
C LEU A 379 12.58 30.15 14.77
N GLY A 380 11.34 30.58 14.61
CA GLY A 380 10.42 29.91 13.69
C GLY A 380 9.35 30.87 13.21
N PHE A 381 9.04 30.78 11.93
CA PHE A 381 7.90 31.47 11.33
C PHE A 381 7.26 30.62 10.23
N PRO A 382 6.86 29.38 10.55
CA PRO A 382 6.27 28.47 9.58
C PRO A 382 5.00 29.05 8.97
N HIS A 383 4.71 28.67 7.71
CA HIS A 383 3.63 29.21 6.88
C HIS A 383 3.69 30.73 6.60
N THR A 384 4.80 31.39 6.90
CA THR A 384 4.99 32.81 6.56
C THR A 384 5.52 32.92 5.13
N ASN A 385 4.61 33.21 4.20
CA ASN A 385 4.91 33.30 2.78
C ASN A 385 5.40 34.70 2.36
N ASN A 386 5.97 34.78 1.15
CA ASN A 386 6.47 36.01 0.51
C ASN A 386 7.72 36.65 1.17
N ILE A 387 8.47 35.90 1.99
CA ILE A 387 9.80 36.33 2.43
C ILE A 387 10.78 36.14 1.27
N THR A 388 11.43 37.22 0.84
CA THR A 388 12.36 37.19 -0.31
C THR A 388 13.83 37.33 0.10
N ASP A 389 14.10 37.83 1.31
CA ASP A 389 15.46 38.05 1.83
C ASP A 389 15.64 37.41 3.21
N PHE A 390 16.41 36.31 3.24
CA PHE A 390 16.79 35.61 4.47
C PHE A 390 18.18 36.04 5.00
N SER A 391 18.88 36.97 4.33
CA SER A 391 20.20 37.45 4.75
C SER A 391 20.26 38.03 6.17
N PRO A 392 19.18 38.60 6.76
CA PRO A 392 19.17 39.02 8.16
C PRO A 392 19.45 37.89 9.16
N LEU A 393 19.24 36.62 8.77
CA LEU A 393 19.45 35.47 9.65
C LEU A 393 20.93 35.10 9.81
N SER A 394 21.80 35.49 8.87
CA SER A 394 23.21 35.06 8.82
C SER A 394 24.04 35.37 10.07
N GLY A 395 23.67 36.42 10.82
CA GLY A 395 24.34 36.82 12.07
C GLY A 395 23.83 36.13 13.33
N LEU A 396 22.78 35.30 13.25
CA LEU A 396 22.13 34.67 14.39
C LEU A 396 22.83 33.37 14.81
N THR A 397 24.14 33.44 15.01
CA THR A 397 25.01 32.27 15.18
C THR A 397 24.76 31.46 16.46
N GLU A 398 23.95 31.96 17.41
CA GLU A 398 23.50 31.21 18.59
C GLU A 398 22.28 30.30 18.33
N LEU A 399 21.70 30.33 17.11
CA LEU A 399 20.56 29.50 16.75
C LEU A 399 20.88 28.01 16.91
N ARG A 400 19.96 27.31 17.58
CA ARG A 400 19.95 25.85 17.76
C ARG A 400 18.75 25.21 17.07
N HIS A 401 17.64 25.94 16.98
CA HIS A 401 16.42 25.51 16.33
C HIS A 401 15.96 26.59 15.35
N LEU A 402 15.79 26.20 14.09
CA LEU A 402 15.27 27.05 13.03
C LEU A 402 14.15 26.32 12.28
N ASP A 403 12.95 26.91 12.31
CA ASP A 403 11.77 26.40 11.60
C ASP A 403 11.33 27.38 10.51
N LEU A 404 11.51 26.95 9.27
CA LEU A 404 11.16 27.66 8.03
C LEU A 404 10.22 26.81 7.17
N PHE A 405 9.43 25.95 7.80
CA PHE A 405 8.41 25.16 7.10
C PHE A 405 7.48 26.05 6.28
N HIS A 406 7.32 25.75 4.99
CA HIS A 406 6.39 26.48 4.12
C HIS A 406 6.62 28.01 4.15
N THR A 407 7.84 28.44 3.84
CA THR A 407 8.22 29.88 3.80
C THR A 407 8.66 30.36 2.41
N GLU A 408 8.55 29.48 1.41
CA GLU A 408 9.01 29.67 0.04
C GLU A 408 10.53 29.90 -0.13
N ILE A 409 11.34 29.58 0.89
CA ILE A 409 12.80 29.74 0.81
C ILE A 409 13.38 28.90 -0.33
N SER A 410 14.36 29.44 -1.04
CA SER A 410 15.07 28.76 -2.13
C SER A 410 16.60 28.90 -2.02
N ASP A 411 17.09 30.04 -1.55
CA ASP A 411 18.50 30.28 -1.27
C ASP A 411 18.81 30.06 0.23
N LEU A 412 19.67 29.08 0.51
CA LEU A 412 20.12 28.72 1.86
C LEU A 412 21.44 29.39 2.26
N SER A 413 22.00 30.29 1.43
CA SER A 413 23.31 30.93 1.66
C SER A 413 23.40 31.60 3.04
N ALA A 414 22.32 32.23 3.49
CA ALA A 414 22.22 32.87 4.80
C ALA A 414 22.35 31.89 5.98
N LEU A 415 22.13 30.59 5.77
CA LEU A 415 22.15 29.57 6.83
C LEU A 415 23.54 28.94 7.02
N SER A 416 24.46 29.11 6.06
CA SER A 416 25.76 28.43 6.04
C SER A 416 26.66 28.67 7.25
N GLY A 417 26.50 29.81 7.92
CA GLY A 417 27.25 30.19 9.12
C GLY A 417 26.61 29.75 10.44
N LEU A 418 25.42 29.15 10.42
CA LEU A 418 24.64 28.81 11.62
C LEU A 418 25.07 27.46 12.21
N VAL A 419 26.37 27.28 12.41
CA VAL A 419 27.01 26.00 12.77
C VAL A 419 26.55 25.39 14.10
N ASN A 420 25.83 26.15 14.94
CA ASN A 420 25.26 25.67 16.20
C ASN A 420 23.85 25.09 16.05
N LEU A 421 23.27 25.06 14.84
CA LEU A 421 21.97 24.46 14.59
C LEU A 421 21.99 22.97 14.95
N GLU A 422 21.04 22.57 15.79
CA GLU A 422 20.76 21.18 16.18
C GLU A 422 19.50 20.67 15.45
N THR A 423 18.57 21.56 15.13
CA THR A 423 17.32 21.27 14.40
C THR A 423 17.07 22.30 13.31
N LEU A 424 16.84 21.83 12.08
CA LEU A 424 16.51 22.65 10.93
C LEU A 424 15.32 22.04 10.17
N ILE A 425 14.22 22.78 10.12
CA ILE A 425 12.99 22.38 9.42
C ILE A 425 12.84 23.27 8.19
N LEU A 426 12.89 22.66 7.00
CA LEU A 426 12.87 23.31 5.69
C LEU A 426 11.89 22.64 4.73
N ASN A 427 10.90 21.92 5.24
CA ASN A 427 9.93 21.23 4.38
C ASN A 427 9.06 22.20 3.60
N GLU A 428 8.51 21.73 2.48
CA GLU A 428 7.58 22.47 1.62
C GLU A 428 8.13 23.83 1.18
N ASN A 429 9.33 23.82 0.63
CA ASN A 429 10.01 25.02 0.14
C ASN A 429 10.40 24.86 -1.34
N ARG A 430 11.20 25.80 -1.84
CA ARG A 430 11.66 25.85 -3.25
C ARG A 430 13.16 25.62 -3.35
N ILE A 431 13.73 24.84 -2.43
CA ILE A 431 15.18 24.61 -2.32
C ILE A 431 15.65 23.70 -3.45
N VAL A 432 16.75 24.08 -4.09
CA VAL A 432 17.44 23.28 -5.12
C VAL A 432 18.83 22.87 -4.66
N ASP A 433 19.55 23.77 -3.98
CA ASP A 433 20.93 23.58 -3.54
C ASP A 433 21.01 23.49 -2.01
N VAL A 434 21.52 22.36 -1.52
CA VAL A 434 21.75 22.10 -0.09
C VAL A 434 23.23 22.23 0.30
N SER A 435 24.12 22.63 -0.61
CA SER A 435 25.54 22.86 -0.31
C SER A 435 25.80 23.84 0.84
N PRO A 436 24.98 24.88 1.09
CA PRO A 436 25.15 25.74 2.25
C PRO A 436 25.00 25.01 3.59
N LEU A 437 24.35 23.84 3.62
CA LEU A 437 24.12 23.07 4.84
C LEU A 437 25.30 22.15 5.22
N ALA A 438 26.27 21.95 4.32
CA ALA A 438 27.35 20.97 4.48
C ALA A 438 28.26 21.22 5.70
N SER A 439 28.34 22.47 6.18
CA SER A 439 29.12 22.89 7.36
C SER A 439 28.39 22.73 8.69
N LEU A 440 27.11 22.35 8.69
CA LEU A 440 26.26 22.32 9.88
C LEU A 440 26.40 21.00 10.65
N HIS A 441 27.62 20.72 11.11
CA HIS A 441 28.01 19.44 11.73
C HIS A 441 27.30 19.11 13.06
N ASN A 442 26.59 20.07 13.68
CA ASN A 442 25.83 19.86 14.91
C ASN A 442 24.36 19.47 14.67
N LEU A 443 23.91 19.40 13.41
CA LEU A 443 22.54 19.02 13.08
C LEU A 443 22.25 17.59 13.52
N LYS A 444 21.20 17.45 14.32
CA LYS A 444 20.60 16.17 14.73
C LYS A 444 19.29 15.91 14.01
N ARG A 445 18.56 16.97 13.66
CA ARG A 445 17.31 16.89 12.89
C ARG A 445 17.36 17.81 11.68
N LEU A 446 17.15 17.25 10.49
CA LEU A 446 17.10 17.98 9.22
C LEU A 446 15.94 17.51 8.36
N GLU A 447 14.96 18.38 8.16
CA GLU A 447 13.78 18.08 7.34
C GLU A 447 13.79 18.91 6.06
N LEU A 448 13.69 18.24 4.91
CA LEU A 448 13.80 18.81 3.57
C LEU A 448 12.69 18.27 2.63
N HIS A 449 11.64 17.62 3.14
CA HIS A 449 10.65 16.99 2.27
C HIS A 449 9.86 18.02 1.47
N ILE A 450 9.44 17.64 0.25
CA ILE A 450 8.75 18.53 -0.69
C ILE A 450 9.58 19.79 -0.96
N ASN A 451 10.67 19.58 -1.69
CA ASN A 451 11.52 20.63 -2.25
C ASN A 451 11.87 20.25 -3.71
N ASN A 452 12.83 20.93 -4.31
CA ASN A 452 13.27 20.69 -5.68
C ASN A 452 14.75 20.23 -5.74
N ILE A 453 15.20 19.52 -4.69
CA ILE A 453 16.59 19.09 -4.50
C ILE A 453 16.86 17.88 -5.39
N SER A 454 17.82 18.00 -6.31
CA SER A 454 18.22 16.91 -7.20
C SER A 454 19.50 16.20 -6.77
N ASP A 455 20.28 16.82 -5.89
CA ASP A 455 21.57 16.29 -5.42
C ASP A 455 21.69 16.48 -3.91
N PHE A 456 21.77 15.36 -3.18
CA PHE A 456 21.98 15.32 -1.74
C PHE A 456 23.44 15.06 -1.34
N SER A 457 24.35 14.86 -2.29
CA SER A 457 25.76 14.56 -2.02
C SER A 457 26.49 15.62 -1.15
N PRO A 458 26.11 16.92 -1.15
CA PRO A 458 26.71 17.87 -0.20
C PRO A 458 26.43 17.53 1.27
N LEU A 459 25.40 16.74 1.55
CA LEU A 459 25.04 16.32 2.91
C LEU A 459 25.74 15.03 3.35
N ASP A 460 26.45 14.31 2.47
CA ASP A 460 27.04 13.01 2.78
C ASP A 460 27.98 13.07 4.01
N GLY A 461 28.71 14.18 4.19
CA GLY A 461 29.63 14.38 5.31
C GLY A 461 28.96 14.62 6.67
N ILE A 462 27.68 15.01 6.71
CA ILE A 462 26.91 15.20 7.96
C ILE A 462 25.78 14.19 8.12
N ARG A 463 25.53 13.37 7.08
CA ARG A 463 24.42 12.44 7.05
C ARG A 463 24.43 11.43 8.19
N GLU A 464 25.61 10.97 8.59
CA GLU A 464 25.76 9.98 9.66
C GLU A 464 25.44 10.54 11.06
N THR A 465 25.42 11.86 11.24
CA THR A 465 25.12 12.50 12.53
C THR A 465 23.67 12.93 12.66
N ILE A 466 22.89 12.87 11.58
CA ILE A 466 21.49 13.27 11.58
C ILE A 466 20.65 12.08 12.10
N GLU A 467 20.12 12.25 13.30
CA GLU A 467 19.28 11.28 14.01
C GLU A 467 17.87 11.21 13.38
N VAL A 468 17.34 12.35 12.94
CA VAL A 468 15.99 12.47 12.36
C VAL A 468 16.07 13.23 11.04
N PHE A 469 15.66 12.60 9.95
CA PHE A 469 15.57 13.28 8.66
C PHE A 469 14.35 12.88 7.86
N ASN A 470 13.83 13.84 7.11
CA ASN A 470 12.69 13.65 6.24
C ASN A 470 12.95 14.36 4.90
N TRP A 471 13.36 13.62 3.86
CA TRP A 471 13.86 14.19 2.59
C TRP A 471 13.08 13.73 1.34
N TYR A 472 11.97 13.01 1.50
CA TYR A 472 11.21 12.47 0.38
C TYR A 472 10.49 13.56 -0.43
N SER A 473 9.88 13.18 -1.56
CA SER A 473 9.26 14.12 -2.51
C SER A 473 10.24 15.18 -3.05
N ASN A 474 11.50 14.79 -3.20
CA ASN A 474 12.54 15.55 -3.89
C ASN A 474 12.98 14.79 -5.16
N PRO A 475 13.29 15.47 -6.27
CA PRO A 475 13.76 14.83 -7.50
C PRO A 475 15.00 13.93 -7.30
N GLY A 476 15.90 14.29 -6.39
CA GLY A 476 17.12 13.57 -6.07
C GLY A 476 16.98 12.52 -4.96
N PHE A 477 15.77 12.31 -4.42
CA PHE A 477 15.56 11.29 -3.40
C PHE A 477 15.88 9.90 -4.00
N PRO A 478 16.72 9.07 -3.34
CA PRO A 478 17.10 7.78 -3.89
C PRO A 478 15.89 6.89 -4.22
N GLN A 479 15.91 6.30 -5.40
CA GLN A 479 14.88 5.36 -5.82
C GLN A 479 15.14 3.98 -5.18
N GLY A 480 14.17 3.49 -4.42
CA GLY A 480 14.17 2.12 -3.94
C GLY A 480 13.86 1.13 -5.06
N GLY A 481 14.19 -0.15 -4.84
CA GLY A 481 13.80 -1.25 -5.71
C GLY A 481 12.31 -1.58 -5.62
N PRO A 482 11.88 -2.73 -6.14
CA PRO A 482 10.48 -3.14 -6.08
C PRO A 482 9.95 -3.23 -4.65
N LYS A 483 8.68 -2.81 -4.47
CA LYS A 483 7.96 -2.93 -3.19
C LYS A 483 7.70 -4.40 -2.86
N ILE A 484 7.97 -4.78 -1.61
CA ILE A 484 7.72 -6.13 -1.08
C ILE A 484 6.22 -6.27 -0.81
N THR A 485 5.53 -6.98 -1.69
CA THR A 485 4.07 -7.16 -1.63
C THR A 485 3.65 -8.27 -0.67
N GLY A 486 4.50 -9.25 -0.38
CA GLY A 486 4.22 -10.34 0.57
C GLY A 486 4.50 -11.73 -0.01
N PRO A 487 3.96 -12.79 0.61
CA PRO A 487 3.01 -12.77 1.73
C PRO A 487 3.65 -12.25 3.03
N TRP A 488 2.93 -11.37 3.74
CA TRP A 488 3.27 -10.90 5.08
C TRP A 488 2.42 -11.62 6.13
N LEU A 489 2.94 -11.74 7.35
CA LEU A 489 2.20 -12.16 8.53
C LEU A 489 1.85 -10.93 9.36
N TRP A 490 0.57 -10.75 9.67
CA TRP A 490 0.02 -9.58 10.35
C TRP A 490 -0.60 -9.94 11.69
N LEU A 491 -0.48 -9.05 12.67
CA LEU A 491 -1.12 -9.19 13.98
C LEU A 491 -1.52 -7.82 14.53
N THR A 492 -2.73 -7.72 15.08
CA THR A 492 -3.22 -6.54 15.80
C THR A 492 -3.35 -6.83 17.29
N LEU A 493 -2.83 -5.95 18.13
CA LEU A 493 -2.97 -6.04 19.60
C LEU A 493 -3.55 -4.74 20.16
N PRO A 494 -4.45 -4.80 21.17
CA PRO A 494 -4.89 -3.61 21.90
C PRO A 494 -3.72 -2.91 22.59
N ALA A 495 -3.77 -1.59 22.70
CA ALA A 495 -2.75 -0.77 23.35
C ALA A 495 -3.36 0.21 24.36
N ASN A 496 -2.65 0.47 25.46
CA ASN A 496 -3.10 1.40 26.51
C ASN A 496 -2.89 2.87 26.09
N VAL A 497 -3.84 3.74 26.44
CA VAL A 497 -3.83 5.18 26.13
C VAL A 497 -2.68 5.89 26.87
N ASP A 498 -2.41 5.48 28.11
CA ASP A 498 -1.50 6.18 29.04
C ASP A 498 -0.03 5.74 28.95
N GLU A 499 0.28 4.70 28.15
CA GLU A 499 1.65 4.18 28.01
C GLU A 499 2.38 4.66 26.75
N ASP A 500 3.69 4.81 26.89
CA ASP A 500 4.61 5.13 25.81
C ASP A 500 4.76 3.91 24.89
N VAL A 501 3.96 3.90 23.83
CA VAL A 501 3.89 2.84 22.81
C VAL A 501 5.24 2.58 22.15
N LEU A 502 6.14 3.56 22.19
CA LEU A 502 7.50 3.42 21.70
C LEU A 502 8.25 2.36 22.52
N LEU A 503 8.17 2.43 23.85
CA LEU A 503 8.99 1.60 24.74
C LEU A 503 8.37 0.23 25.03
N THR A 504 7.05 0.11 25.01
CA THR A 504 6.35 -1.13 25.41
C THR A 504 6.45 -2.22 24.35
N ASP A 505 6.99 -3.39 24.73
CA ASP A 505 6.91 -4.63 23.93
C ASP A 505 5.51 -5.25 24.09
N TYR A 506 4.59 -4.92 23.19
CA TYR A 506 3.20 -5.39 23.27
C TYR A 506 3.06 -6.89 23.00
N LEU A 507 4.02 -7.52 22.30
CA LEU A 507 4.04 -8.98 22.16
C LEU A 507 4.32 -9.62 23.52
N ALA A 508 5.27 -9.07 24.28
CA ALA A 508 5.58 -9.52 25.63
C ALA A 508 4.42 -9.25 26.58
N GLU A 509 3.82 -8.08 26.55
CA GLU A 509 2.66 -7.76 27.39
C GLU A 509 1.49 -8.72 27.12
N ALA A 510 1.07 -8.85 25.86
CA ALA A 510 -0.07 -9.69 25.49
C ALA A 510 0.16 -11.19 25.72
N SER A 511 1.41 -11.64 25.66
CA SER A 511 1.78 -13.05 25.87
C SER A 511 2.16 -13.40 27.31
N ASN A 512 2.15 -12.43 28.25
CA ASN A 512 2.73 -12.56 29.59
C ASN A 512 4.22 -12.98 29.55
N SER A 513 5.00 -12.25 28.76
CA SER A 513 6.45 -12.40 28.53
C SER A 513 6.89 -13.73 27.89
N LYS A 514 5.97 -14.48 27.28
CA LYS A 514 6.30 -15.74 26.59
C LYS A 514 6.91 -15.50 25.20
N VAL A 515 6.49 -14.41 24.54
CA VAL A 515 6.92 -14.01 23.20
C VAL A 515 7.24 -12.52 23.23
N THR A 516 8.39 -12.11 22.71
CA THR A 516 8.85 -10.72 22.64
C THR A 516 9.01 -10.25 21.20
N GLU A 517 9.02 -8.93 20.97
CA GLU A 517 9.41 -8.31 19.70
C GLU A 517 10.75 -8.85 19.21
N GLN A 518 11.73 -8.93 20.12
CA GLN A 518 13.07 -9.44 19.86
C GLN A 518 13.05 -10.90 19.38
N GLN A 519 12.26 -11.77 20.04
CA GLN A 519 12.15 -13.18 19.67
C GLN A 519 11.54 -13.31 18.28
N ILE A 520 10.37 -12.68 18.02
CA ILE A 520 9.73 -12.74 16.70
C ILE A 520 10.63 -12.16 15.61
N ALA A 521 11.32 -11.05 15.88
CA ALA A 521 12.28 -10.47 14.93
C ALA A 521 13.49 -11.37 14.65
N THR A 522 13.82 -12.32 15.53
CA THR A 522 14.95 -13.24 15.38
C THR A 522 14.53 -14.54 14.68
N ILE A 523 13.48 -15.18 15.17
CA ILE A 523 13.07 -16.52 14.72
C ILE A 523 11.90 -16.51 13.75
N GLY A 524 11.21 -15.39 13.57
CA GLY A 524 9.99 -15.28 12.77
C GLY A 524 8.74 -15.75 13.52
N THR A 525 7.64 -15.85 12.78
CA THR A 525 6.34 -16.36 13.26
C THR A 525 5.68 -17.17 12.15
N SER A 526 4.56 -17.83 12.43
CA SER A 526 3.78 -18.63 11.48
C SER A 526 2.31 -18.22 11.48
N GLY A 527 1.66 -18.34 10.33
CA GLY A 527 0.22 -18.05 10.20
C GLY A 527 -0.61 -18.99 11.09
N GLY A 528 -1.57 -18.43 11.82
CA GLY A 528 -2.41 -19.12 12.78
C GLY A 528 -1.87 -19.16 14.21
N SER A 529 -0.61 -18.75 14.44
CA SER A 529 -0.05 -18.64 15.79
C SER A 529 -0.82 -17.60 16.60
N ALA A 530 -1.34 -18.00 17.76
CA ALA A 530 -2.13 -17.13 18.63
C ALA A 530 -1.25 -16.36 19.63
N ILE A 531 -1.53 -15.08 19.79
CA ILE A 531 -1.08 -14.25 20.91
C ILE A 531 -2.33 -13.76 21.62
N ARG A 532 -2.65 -14.40 22.74
CA ARG A 532 -3.90 -14.22 23.49
C ARG A 532 -5.11 -14.56 22.61
N GLU A 533 -5.95 -13.58 22.29
CA GLU A 533 -7.15 -13.72 21.45
C GLU A 533 -6.88 -13.35 19.98
N SER A 534 -5.71 -12.76 19.69
CA SER A 534 -5.30 -12.36 18.34
C SER A 534 -4.47 -13.46 17.67
N VAL A 535 -4.52 -13.56 16.34
CA VAL A 535 -3.80 -14.56 15.56
C VAL A 535 -3.01 -13.94 14.42
N TRP A 536 -1.79 -14.44 14.20
CA TRP A 536 -0.99 -14.04 13.03
C TRP A 536 -1.67 -14.49 11.74
N SER A 537 -2.00 -13.55 10.87
CA SER A 537 -2.77 -13.81 9.66
C SER A 537 -1.96 -13.47 8.41
N VAL A 538 -2.06 -14.32 7.38
CA VAL A 538 -1.37 -14.10 6.11
C VAL A 538 -2.10 -13.02 5.30
N GLY A 539 -1.37 -12.07 4.75
CA GLY A 539 -1.93 -11.10 3.82
C GLY A 539 -0.90 -10.41 2.94
N THR A 540 -1.37 -9.82 1.84
CA THR A 540 -0.53 -9.23 0.78
C THR A 540 -0.80 -7.74 0.66
N LEU A 541 0.26 -6.95 0.70
CA LEU A 541 0.26 -5.51 0.39
C LEU A 541 0.29 -5.33 -1.11
N GLU A 542 -0.86 -5.02 -1.71
CA GLU A 542 -0.90 -4.64 -3.12
C GLU A 542 -0.33 -3.24 -3.31
N SER A 543 0.44 -3.06 -4.39
CA SER A 543 0.94 -1.76 -4.81
C SER A 543 -0.20 -0.88 -5.31
N TYR A 544 -0.11 0.43 -5.05
CA TYR A 544 -0.96 1.45 -5.67
C TYR A 544 -0.98 1.27 -7.20
N LYS A 545 -2.16 1.04 -7.79
CA LYS A 545 -2.32 1.01 -9.24
C LYS A 545 -2.80 2.37 -9.75
N THR A 546 -2.12 2.89 -10.77
CA THR A 546 -2.51 4.10 -11.50
C THR A 546 -3.88 4.03 -12.17
N ASP A 547 -4.54 2.86 -12.17
CA ASP A 547 -5.89 2.63 -12.71
C ASP A 547 -7.02 2.82 -11.66
N GLY A 548 -6.69 3.24 -10.44
CA GLY A 548 -7.67 3.76 -9.47
C GLY A 548 -8.50 2.72 -8.72
N LYS A 549 -8.09 1.43 -8.69
CA LYS A 549 -8.90 0.40 -8.01
C LYS A 549 -8.76 0.39 -6.49
N TRP A 550 -7.56 0.54 -5.92
CA TRP A 550 -7.35 0.55 -4.46
C TRP A 550 -6.08 1.31 -4.05
N SER A 551 -6.15 2.13 -3.00
CA SER A 551 -4.96 2.67 -2.33
C SER A 551 -4.34 1.64 -1.38
N ASN A 552 -3.04 1.76 -1.07
CA ASN A 552 -2.37 0.90 -0.08
C ASN A 552 -3.09 0.96 1.28
N VAL A 553 -3.61 2.13 1.64
CA VAL A 553 -4.46 2.34 2.82
C VAL A 553 -5.73 1.49 2.80
N GLN A 554 -6.45 1.45 1.67
CA GLN A 554 -7.65 0.63 1.53
C GLN A 554 -7.33 -0.87 1.50
N ASN A 555 -6.14 -1.26 1.04
CA ASN A 555 -5.66 -2.63 1.15
C ASN A 555 -5.42 -2.99 2.62
N PHE A 556 -4.66 -2.17 3.34
CA PHE A 556 -4.34 -2.37 4.75
C PHE A 556 -5.60 -2.47 5.61
N LYS A 557 -6.56 -1.56 5.42
CA LYS A 557 -7.85 -1.59 6.11
C LYS A 557 -8.59 -2.92 5.90
N ARG A 558 -8.78 -3.35 4.65
CA ARG A 558 -9.48 -4.62 4.36
C ARG A 558 -8.76 -5.84 4.93
N LEU A 559 -7.43 -5.83 4.89
CA LEU A 559 -6.60 -6.89 5.43
C LEU A 559 -6.78 -7.04 6.94
N LEU A 560 -6.91 -5.93 7.66
CA LEU A 560 -7.15 -5.92 9.11
C LEU A 560 -8.62 -6.21 9.44
N ASP A 561 -9.58 -5.65 8.68
CA ASP A 561 -11.01 -5.93 8.82
C ASP A 561 -11.32 -7.44 8.67
N ALA A 562 -10.68 -8.10 7.69
CA ALA A 562 -10.87 -9.53 7.42
C ALA A 562 -10.37 -10.45 8.56
N GLN A 563 -9.55 -9.94 9.46
CA GLN A 563 -9.05 -10.69 10.63
C GLN A 563 -10.06 -10.69 11.79
N GLY A 564 -11.23 -10.08 11.62
CA GLY A 564 -12.20 -9.88 12.71
C GLY A 564 -11.68 -8.89 13.76
N ALA A 565 -10.61 -8.14 13.43
CA ALA A 565 -10.05 -7.11 14.27
C ALA A 565 -10.97 -5.88 14.24
N ILE A 566 -11.95 -5.90 15.14
CA ILE A 566 -12.60 -4.73 15.76
C ILE A 566 -13.78 -4.13 14.96
N GLU A 567 -14.96 -4.08 15.59
CA GLU A 567 -16.02 -3.13 15.22
C GLU A 567 -15.56 -1.74 15.69
N PHE A 568 -14.95 -0.95 14.80
CA PHE A 568 -14.36 0.34 15.17
C PHE A 568 -15.41 1.32 15.70
N SER A 569 -15.42 1.55 17.02
CA SER A 569 -15.90 2.80 17.61
C SER A 569 -14.73 3.77 17.72
N ASP A 570 -14.95 5.05 17.39
CA ASP A 570 -13.97 6.12 17.63
C ASP A 570 -13.46 6.05 19.09
N GLY A 571 -12.17 5.77 19.30
CA GLY A 571 -11.52 5.84 20.63
C GLY A 571 -10.66 4.65 21.10
N GLU A 572 -10.64 3.51 20.40
CA GLU A 572 -9.79 2.35 20.82
C GLU A 572 -8.38 2.39 20.21
N ASN A 573 -7.34 2.25 21.07
CA ASN A 573 -5.94 2.24 20.65
C ASN A 573 -5.44 0.81 20.38
N PHE A 574 -4.71 0.62 19.29
CA PHE A 574 -4.09 -0.65 18.94
C PHE A 574 -2.70 -0.46 18.31
N VAL A 575 -1.92 -1.54 18.29
CA VAL A 575 -0.65 -1.65 17.57
C VAL A 575 -0.75 -2.73 16.50
N VAL A 576 -0.07 -2.51 15.38
CA VAL A 576 -0.03 -3.47 14.27
C VAL A 576 1.39 -3.97 14.08
N TYR A 577 1.55 -5.28 14.00
CA TYR A 577 2.80 -5.93 13.63
C TYR A 577 2.70 -6.54 12.24
N GLY A 578 3.76 -6.37 11.46
CA GLY A 578 3.99 -7.06 10.18
C GLY A 578 5.31 -7.80 10.21
N SER A 579 5.31 -9.10 9.91
CA SER A 579 6.51 -9.92 9.81
C SER A 579 6.61 -10.57 8.43
N ILE A 580 7.81 -10.60 7.87
CA ILE A 580 8.12 -11.31 6.63
C ILE A 580 9.48 -11.98 6.71
N THR A 581 9.59 -13.15 6.10
CA THR A 581 10.84 -13.90 6.02
C THR A 581 11.41 -13.83 4.61
N LEU A 582 12.67 -13.42 4.52
CA LEU A 582 13.44 -13.18 3.31
C LEU A 582 14.62 -14.14 3.25
N TYR A 583 14.88 -14.75 2.10
CA TYR A 583 16.03 -15.64 1.90
C TYR A 583 17.06 -14.97 0.99
N SER A 584 18.24 -14.67 1.52
CA SER A 584 19.33 -14.07 0.75
C SER A 584 20.35 -15.15 0.36
N PRO A 585 20.84 -15.21 -0.89
CA PRO A 585 21.81 -16.24 -1.30
C PRO A 585 23.20 -16.00 -0.71
N ARG A 586 23.49 -14.80 -0.20
CA ARG A 586 24.78 -14.37 0.31
C ARG A 586 24.64 -13.24 1.33
N THR A 587 25.74 -12.90 2.00
CA THR A 587 25.81 -11.66 2.77
C THR A 587 25.84 -10.48 1.80
N GLN A 588 25.00 -9.48 2.03
CA GLN A 588 24.97 -8.26 1.21
C GLN A 588 24.69 -7.03 2.09
N GLN A 589 25.53 -6.00 1.94
CA GLN A 589 25.20 -4.65 2.42
C GLN A 589 24.25 -4.02 1.41
N THR A 590 23.12 -3.52 1.89
CA THR A 590 22.09 -2.89 1.07
C THR A 590 21.41 -1.80 1.89
N LYS A 591 20.49 -1.05 1.30
CA LYS A 591 19.58 -0.15 2.01
C LYS A 591 18.19 -0.74 1.98
N VAL A 592 17.50 -0.70 3.10
CA VAL A 592 16.05 -0.89 3.10
C VAL A 592 15.40 0.47 2.90
N PHE A 593 14.39 0.51 2.03
CA PHE A 593 13.54 1.65 1.76
C PHE A 593 12.20 1.40 2.44
N MET A 594 11.71 2.39 3.17
CA MET A 594 10.48 2.33 3.94
C MET A 594 9.62 3.55 3.65
N GLY A 595 8.33 3.32 3.44
CA GLY A 595 7.30 4.35 3.52
C GLY A 595 6.22 3.83 4.45
N ALA A 596 5.94 4.53 5.55
CA ALA A 596 5.03 4.02 6.56
C ALA A 596 4.38 5.18 7.30
N SER A 597 3.09 5.04 7.59
CA SER A 597 2.40 5.91 8.53
C SER A 597 2.72 5.44 9.96
N HIS A 598 3.42 6.27 10.74
CA HIS A 598 3.76 5.99 12.15
C HIS A 598 4.59 4.70 12.38
N PRO A 599 5.70 4.44 11.64
CA PRO A 599 6.57 3.31 11.92
C PRO A 599 7.28 3.53 13.26
N ARG A 600 6.98 2.74 14.27
CA ARG A 600 7.61 2.94 15.59
C ARG A 600 8.94 2.20 15.67
N ARG A 601 8.97 0.94 15.22
CA ARG A 601 10.18 0.10 15.24
C ARG A 601 10.27 -0.83 14.04
N VAL A 602 11.48 -0.98 13.52
CA VAL A 602 11.82 -1.94 12.48
C VAL A 602 13.00 -2.77 12.94
N TYR A 603 12.83 -4.08 12.92
CA TYR A 603 13.85 -5.05 13.26
C TYR A 603 14.24 -5.89 12.05
N LEU A 604 15.52 -6.22 11.94
CA LEU A 604 16.04 -7.18 10.98
C LEU A 604 16.94 -8.17 11.72
N ASN A 605 16.61 -9.46 11.65
CA ASN A 605 17.37 -10.55 12.31
C ASN A 605 17.55 -10.29 13.82
N GLY A 606 16.48 -9.85 14.46
CA GLY A 606 16.48 -9.47 15.88
C GLY A 606 17.14 -8.13 16.17
N LYS A 607 17.84 -7.47 15.24
CA LYS A 607 18.45 -6.17 15.51
C LYS A 607 17.46 -5.05 15.22
N LEU A 608 17.26 -4.12 16.16
CA LEU A 608 16.58 -2.85 15.89
C LEU A 608 17.42 -2.06 14.88
N VAL A 609 16.88 -1.87 13.68
CA VAL A 609 17.57 -1.19 12.55
C VAL A 609 17.01 0.19 12.28
N HIS A 610 15.80 0.48 12.75
CA HIS A 610 15.19 1.81 12.70
C HIS A 610 14.15 1.97 13.81
N GLU A 611 14.09 3.17 14.39
CA GLU A 611 13.12 3.58 15.40
C GLU A 611 12.79 5.05 15.13
N ASP A 612 11.50 5.39 15.11
CA ASP A 612 11.02 6.76 14.90
C ASP A 612 10.33 7.27 16.16
N TYR A 613 10.79 8.44 16.63
CA TYR A 613 10.31 9.12 17.83
C TYR A 613 9.32 10.26 17.52
N ALA A 614 9.05 10.56 16.23
CA ALA A 614 8.30 11.74 15.85
C ALA A 614 6.79 11.60 16.17
N ASP A 615 6.40 12.16 17.31
CA ASP A 615 5.06 12.73 17.49
C ASP A 615 4.98 14.04 16.70
N TYR A 616 3.86 14.24 16.00
CA TYR A 616 3.49 15.44 15.25
C TYR A 616 4.19 15.63 13.87
N TYR A 617 3.43 15.36 12.80
CA TYR A 617 3.65 15.75 11.39
C TYR A 617 4.49 14.86 10.45
N ALA A 618 5.02 13.71 10.89
CA ALA A 618 5.58 12.73 9.96
C ALA A 618 4.45 11.97 9.22
N GLY A 619 3.85 12.64 8.23
CA GLY A 619 3.01 12.09 7.17
C GLY A 619 1.88 11.17 7.63
N GLU A 620 0.68 11.73 7.80
CA GLU A 620 -0.56 10.93 7.91
C GLU A 620 -0.76 10.00 6.69
N TRP A 621 0.00 10.19 5.61
CA TRP A 621 -0.01 9.37 4.40
C TRP A 621 1.41 9.06 3.88
N ALA A 622 1.75 7.78 3.75
CA ALA A 622 2.83 7.35 2.87
C ALA A 622 2.25 7.02 1.49
N TYR A 623 2.72 7.71 0.44
CA TYR A 623 2.36 7.38 -0.95
C TYR A 623 3.48 6.60 -1.67
N ASP A 624 4.71 6.69 -1.16
CA ASP A 624 5.87 5.96 -1.64
C ASP A 624 6.91 5.80 -0.51
N TYR A 625 8.14 5.38 -0.82
CA TYR A 625 9.27 5.40 0.11
C TYR A 625 9.53 6.82 0.63
N GLN A 626 9.61 6.93 1.95
CA GLN A 626 9.80 8.20 2.66
C GLN A 626 11.16 8.26 3.37
N THR A 627 11.70 7.11 3.73
CA THR A 627 12.98 6.97 4.40
C THR A 627 13.74 5.75 3.88
N PHE A 628 15.04 5.71 4.15
CA PHE A 628 15.88 4.57 3.87
C PHE A 628 17.08 4.55 4.81
N PHE A 629 17.58 3.35 5.12
CA PHE A 629 18.69 3.17 6.03
C PHE A 629 19.50 1.91 5.68
N PRO A 630 20.82 1.90 5.95
CA PRO A 630 21.68 0.78 5.61
C PRO A 630 21.41 -0.43 6.49
N VAL A 631 21.36 -1.62 5.89
CA VAL A 631 21.18 -2.91 6.55
C VAL A 631 22.10 -3.97 5.94
N ILE A 632 22.23 -5.12 6.62
CA ILE A 632 22.96 -6.29 6.12
C ILE A 632 22.01 -7.47 6.08
N LEU A 633 21.80 -8.05 4.90
CA LEU A 633 21.15 -9.36 4.76
C LEU A 633 22.22 -10.45 4.89
N GLN A 634 21.92 -11.50 5.65
CA GLN A 634 22.78 -12.67 5.87
C GLN A 634 22.38 -13.81 4.93
N PRO A 635 23.29 -14.75 4.58
CA PRO A 635 22.94 -15.92 3.79
C PRO A 635 21.83 -16.74 4.48
N GLY A 636 20.86 -17.22 3.71
CA GLY A 636 19.69 -17.93 4.22
C GLY A 636 18.65 -16.99 4.81
N LYS A 637 18.05 -17.40 5.92
CA LYS A 637 16.88 -16.75 6.52
C LYS A 637 17.20 -15.38 7.09
N ASN A 638 16.38 -14.38 6.72
CA ASN A 638 16.36 -13.06 7.33
C ASN A 638 14.92 -12.71 7.72
N VAL A 639 14.70 -12.25 8.94
CA VAL A 639 13.36 -11.90 9.43
C VAL A 639 13.27 -10.39 9.57
N LEU A 640 12.33 -9.79 8.84
CA LEU A 640 11.96 -8.39 8.97
C LEU A 640 10.67 -8.31 9.81
N LEU A 641 10.72 -7.60 10.93
CA LEU A 641 9.57 -7.31 11.79
C LEU A 641 9.37 -5.80 11.87
N VAL A 642 8.13 -5.36 11.67
CA VAL A 642 7.73 -3.95 11.70
C VAL A 642 6.63 -3.77 12.72
N LYS A 643 6.75 -2.74 13.55
CA LYS A 643 5.74 -2.28 14.50
C LYS A 643 5.23 -0.91 14.06
N LEU A 644 3.93 -0.82 13.80
CA LEU A 644 3.22 0.43 13.52
C LEU A 644 2.46 0.89 14.79
N GLY A 645 2.55 2.18 15.10
CA GLY A 645 2.01 2.77 16.33
C GLY A 645 0.62 3.38 16.19
N LYS A 646 0.02 3.73 17.35
CA LYS A 646 -1.29 4.38 17.61
C LYS A 646 -1.88 5.17 16.44
N PRO A 647 -2.62 4.55 15.50
CA PRO A 647 -3.40 5.32 14.55
C PRO A 647 -4.71 5.69 15.24
N TRP A 648 -4.98 6.99 15.41
CA TRP A 648 -6.31 7.47 15.82
C TRP A 648 -7.42 7.06 14.83
N ARG A 649 -7.00 6.64 13.61
CA ARG A 649 -7.83 6.33 12.44
C ARG A 649 -7.14 5.27 11.56
N ILE A 650 -7.78 4.11 11.37
CA ILE A 650 -7.23 2.99 10.55
C ILE A 650 -7.14 3.32 9.06
N ASP A 651 -7.97 4.26 8.58
CA ASP A 651 -7.97 4.80 7.23
C ASP A 651 -6.79 5.73 6.92
N LEU A 652 -5.80 5.80 7.81
CA LEU A 652 -4.53 6.50 7.60
C LEU A 652 -3.34 5.54 7.55
N LEU A 653 -3.54 4.23 7.72
CA LEU A 653 -2.43 3.27 7.74
C LEU A 653 -1.93 2.93 6.34
N SER A 654 -0.64 3.11 6.08
CA SER A 654 0.05 2.72 4.85
C SER A 654 1.42 2.12 5.17
N LEU A 655 1.85 1.15 4.36
CA LEU A 655 3.15 0.49 4.50
C LEU A 655 3.74 0.08 3.14
N PHE A 656 4.99 0.47 2.93
CA PHE A 656 5.87 0.09 1.84
C PHE A 656 7.23 -0.30 2.39
N PHE A 657 7.72 -1.46 1.98
CA PHE A 657 9.10 -1.88 2.18
C PHE A 657 9.72 -2.30 0.86
N GLY A 658 11.01 -2.12 0.72
CA GLY A 658 11.80 -2.67 -0.39
C GLY A 658 13.28 -2.52 -0.08
N PHE A 659 14.11 -3.05 -0.96
CA PHE A 659 15.56 -2.90 -0.84
C PHE A 659 16.10 -2.07 -2.00
N GLU A 660 17.36 -1.65 -1.90
CA GLU A 660 18.09 -1.02 -2.98
C GLU A 660 18.01 -1.86 -4.27
N PRO A 661 17.83 -1.23 -5.46
CA PRO A 661 17.80 -1.97 -6.72
C PRO A 661 18.99 -2.90 -6.88
N GLY A 662 18.73 -4.16 -7.23
CA GLY A 662 19.76 -5.20 -7.38
C GLY A 662 20.03 -6.05 -6.14
N THR A 663 19.34 -5.80 -5.02
CA THR A 663 19.38 -6.69 -3.84
C THR A 663 18.73 -8.05 -4.17
N GLU A 664 19.45 -9.15 -3.95
CA GLU A 664 19.00 -10.51 -4.27
C GLU A 664 18.32 -11.16 -3.05
N TYR A 665 17.03 -11.50 -3.13
CA TYR A 665 16.33 -12.24 -2.09
C TYR A 665 15.07 -12.95 -2.62
N GLU A 666 14.60 -13.96 -1.90
CA GLU A 666 13.32 -14.66 -2.13
C GLU A 666 12.39 -14.56 -0.91
N ILE A 667 11.08 -14.68 -1.13
CA ILE A 667 10.04 -14.68 -0.10
C ILE A 667 9.35 -16.07 -0.15
N SER A 668 9.37 -16.87 0.93
CA SER A 668 8.88 -18.28 0.89
C SER A 668 8.12 -18.73 2.16
N ASN A 669 7.05 -19.52 1.98
CA ASN A 669 6.24 -20.21 3.00
C ASN A 669 6.34 -21.76 2.85
N PRO A 670 6.21 -22.55 3.94
CA PRO A 670 6.12 -24.02 3.87
C PRO A 670 4.92 -24.53 3.06
N ARG A 671 5.11 -25.55 2.22
CA ARG A 671 4.04 -26.16 1.40
C ARG A 671 4.27 -27.65 1.10
N VAL A 672 3.27 -28.30 0.50
CA VAL A 672 3.37 -29.68 -0.01
C VAL A 672 3.44 -29.65 -1.54
N GLY A 673 4.42 -30.33 -2.12
CA GLY A 673 4.59 -30.49 -3.56
C GLY A 673 4.43 -31.93 -4.02
N TYR A 674 4.41 -32.13 -5.34
CA TYR A 674 4.43 -33.46 -5.94
C TYR A 674 5.24 -33.51 -7.24
N THR A 675 5.78 -34.68 -7.55
CA THR A 675 6.42 -34.99 -8.84
C THR A 675 5.94 -36.34 -9.36
N LEU A 676 5.84 -36.47 -10.68
CA LEU A 676 5.50 -37.72 -11.37
C LEU A 676 6.77 -38.29 -12.00
N SER A 677 6.94 -39.62 -11.96
CA SER A 677 8.09 -40.29 -12.58
C SER A 677 8.11 -40.16 -14.11
N GLU A 678 6.94 -39.92 -14.71
CA GLU A 678 6.75 -39.77 -16.15
C GLU A 678 6.12 -38.41 -16.46
N THR A 679 6.56 -37.78 -17.54
CA THR A 679 6.05 -36.47 -17.98
C THR A 679 4.75 -36.58 -18.79
N ALA A 680 4.47 -37.76 -19.34
CA ALA A 680 3.23 -38.11 -20.04
C ALA A 680 2.83 -39.52 -19.63
N ILE A 681 1.62 -39.69 -19.11
CA ILE A 681 1.11 -40.97 -18.59
C ILE A 681 -0.08 -41.38 -19.46
N HIS A 682 -0.04 -42.57 -20.03
CA HIS A 682 -1.11 -43.10 -20.89
C HIS A 682 -1.91 -44.17 -20.14
N ALA A 683 -3.13 -44.41 -20.59
CA ALA A 683 -3.92 -45.55 -20.11
C ALA A 683 -3.17 -46.87 -20.36
N GLY A 684 -2.91 -47.63 -19.29
CA GLY A 684 -2.12 -48.86 -19.26
C GLY A 684 -0.75 -48.71 -18.59
N ASP A 685 -0.24 -47.48 -18.44
CA ASP A 685 1.07 -47.22 -17.85
C ASP A 685 1.07 -47.40 -16.33
N THR A 686 2.23 -47.75 -15.79
CA THR A 686 2.53 -47.66 -14.35
C THR A 686 3.47 -46.48 -14.11
N PHE A 687 3.14 -45.62 -13.15
CA PHE A 687 3.94 -44.43 -12.81
C PHE A 687 4.01 -44.24 -11.30
N THR A 688 4.99 -43.46 -10.83
CA THR A 688 5.15 -43.11 -9.41
C THR A 688 4.85 -41.63 -9.16
N LEU A 689 4.07 -41.37 -8.12
CA LEU A 689 3.79 -40.06 -7.56
C LEU A 689 4.61 -39.87 -6.28
N ASP A 690 5.56 -38.95 -6.30
CA ASP A 690 6.31 -38.54 -5.12
C ASP A 690 5.65 -37.31 -4.49
N LEU A 691 5.33 -37.38 -3.20
CA LEU A 691 4.84 -36.27 -2.39
C LEU A 691 5.99 -35.70 -1.57
N SER A 692 6.19 -34.39 -1.60
CA SER A 692 7.31 -33.70 -0.95
C SER A 692 6.84 -32.60 0.01
N ALA A 693 7.58 -32.39 1.09
CA ALA A 693 7.50 -31.17 1.88
C ALA A 693 8.47 -30.14 1.28
N GLU A 694 8.04 -28.90 1.11
CA GLU A 694 8.86 -27.82 0.59
C GLU A 694 8.98 -26.69 1.60
N ASN A 695 10.19 -26.17 1.77
CA ASN A 695 10.49 -25.03 2.64
C ASN A 695 10.03 -25.22 4.10
N VAL A 696 10.08 -26.46 4.61
CA VAL A 696 9.74 -26.76 6.01
C VAL A 696 10.94 -26.56 6.93
N PHE A 697 10.67 -26.28 8.20
CA PHE A 697 11.69 -26.12 9.24
C PHE A 697 11.39 -27.10 10.37
N ASP A 698 12.43 -27.78 10.84
CA ASP A 698 12.37 -28.68 12.00
C ASP A 698 11.31 -29.80 11.89
N LEU A 699 11.04 -30.29 10.68
CA LEU A 699 10.06 -31.35 10.44
C LEU A 699 10.53 -32.65 11.10
N ALA A 700 9.72 -33.18 12.03
CA ALA A 700 10.00 -34.44 12.71
C ALA A 700 8.99 -35.52 12.39
N GLY A 701 7.82 -35.20 11.84
CA GLY A 701 6.84 -36.20 11.43
C GLY A 701 5.74 -35.66 10.55
N TRP A 702 4.98 -36.58 9.95
CA TRP A 702 3.82 -36.26 9.12
C TRP A 702 2.78 -37.38 9.18
N GLN A 703 1.51 -37.01 8.97
CA GLN A 703 0.42 -37.96 8.70
C GLN A 703 -0.55 -37.40 7.65
N PHE A 704 -1.13 -38.29 6.84
CA PHE A 704 -2.26 -37.98 5.95
C PHE A 704 -2.88 -39.27 5.38
N ASP A 705 -4.06 -39.15 4.78
CA ASP A 705 -4.69 -40.15 3.93
C ASP A 705 -4.71 -39.62 2.49
N ILE A 706 -4.71 -40.51 1.50
CA ILE A 706 -4.79 -40.14 0.07
C ILE A 706 -6.15 -40.61 -0.47
N ALA A 707 -6.85 -39.75 -1.20
CA ALA A 707 -8.02 -40.10 -2.00
C ALA A 707 -7.71 -39.86 -3.49
N PHE A 708 -8.14 -40.78 -4.35
CA PHE A 708 -7.93 -40.76 -5.80
C PHE A 708 -9.16 -41.33 -6.53
N ASP A 709 -9.29 -41.10 -7.84
CA ASP A 709 -10.39 -41.65 -8.63
C ASP A 709 -10.14 -43.13 -8.97
N PRO A 710 -10.95 -44.07 -8.43
CA PRO A 710 -10.78 -45.49 -8.70
C PRO A 710 -11.27 -45.91 -10.10
N GLU A 711 -11.89 -45.05 -10.91
CA GLU A 711 -12.15 -45.36 -12.32
C GLU A 711 -10.92 -45.09 -13.19
N VAL A 712 -10.08 -44.13 -12.80
CA VAL A 712 -8.90 -43.69 -13.57
C VAL A 712 -7.60 -44.32 -13.05
N LEU A 713 -7.45 -44.53 -11.75
CA LEU A 713 -6.20 -44.99 -11.14
C LEU A 713 -6.38 -46.26 -10.29
N GLU A 714 -5.31 -47.04 -10.19
CA GLU A 714 -5.19 -48.16 -9.26
C GLU A 714 -3.85 -48.06 -8.52
N ALA A 715 -3.87 -47.89 -7.20
CA ALA A 715 -2.67 -47.83 -6.39
C ALA A 715 -2.09 -49.24 -6.21
N ILE A 716 -0.78 -49.38 -6.43
CA ILE A 716 -0.07 -50.66 -6.42
C ILE A 716 0.85 -50.76 -5.21
N GLU A 717 1.70 -49.75 -5.01
CA GLU A 717 2.73 -49.77 -3.98
C GLU A 717 2.92 -48.40 -3.34
N ILE A 718 3.37 -48.40 -2.07
CA ILE A 718 3.67 -47.23 -1.27
C ILE A 718 5.08 -47.40 -0.68
N ASN A 719 5.95 -46.40 -0.87
CA ASN A 719 7.32 -46.38 -0.39
C ASN A 719 7.58 -45.11 0.43
N GLU A 720 8.30 -45.23 1.54
CA GLU A 720 8.67 -44.07 2.35
C GLU A 720 9.67 -43.18 1.61
N GLY A 721 9.49 -41.86 1.66
CA GLY A 721 10.45 -40.90 1.13
C GLY A 721 11.69 -40.74 2.03
N GLU A 722 12.76 -40.23 1.45
CA GLU A 722 14.06 -40.13 2.14
C GLU A 722 14.20 -38.88 3.02
N PHE A 723 13.24 -37.94 2.99
CA PHE A 723 13.45 -36.63 3.61
C PHE A 723 13.63 -36.68 5.12
N LEU A 724 12.85 -37.51 5.84
CA LEU A 724 13.04 -37.70 7.28
C LEU A 724 14.26 -38.56 7.63
N LYS A 725 14.94 -39.17 6.65
CA LYS A 725 16.15 -40.00 6.83
C LYS A 725 17.45 -39.25 6.55
N THR A 726 17.36 -38.00 6.09
CA THR A 726 18.53 -37.14 5.86
C THR A 726 19.38 -37.02 7.13
N ASP A 727 20.67 -36.77 6.96
CA ASP A 727 21.64 -36.67 8.05
C ASP A 727 21.72 -37.94 8.93
N GLY A 728 21.40 -39.11 8.36
CA GLY A 728 21.46 -40.39 9.06
C GLY A 728 20.29 -40.62 10.02
N GLY A 729 19.18 -39.90 9.84
CA GLY A 729 17.97 -40.06 10.62
C GLY A 729 17.35 -41.45 10.48
N THR A 730 16.78 -41.96 11.58
CA THR A 730 15.97 -43.18 11.57
C THR A 730 14.50 -42.83 11.72
N THR A 731 13.61 -43.60 11.09
CA THR A 731 12.18 -43.29 11.05
C THR A 731 11.31 -44.47 11.51
N PHE A 732 10.15 -44.15 12.04
CA PHE A 732 9.02 -45.06 12.18
C PHE A 732 8.01 -44.74 11.07
N PHE A 733 7.90 -45.65 10.09
CA PHE A 733 7.01 -45.49 8.95
C PHE A 733 5.82 -46.45 9.00
N GLN A 734 4.63 -45.90 8.82
CA GLN A 734 3.40 -46.66 8.62
C GLN A 734 2.97 -46.57 7.15
N LYS A 735 3.18 -47.66 6.40
CA LYS A 735 2.93 -47.81 4.94
C LYS A 735 1.45 -47.64 4.51
N GLY A 736 0.52 -47.47 5.46
CA GLY A 736 -0.91 -47.31 5.17
C GLY A 736 -1.61 -48.57 4.62
N ILE A 737 -2.88 -48.42 4.22
CA ILE A 737 -3.72 -49.48 3.65
C ILE A 737 -4.35 -48.97 2.35
N ILE A 738 -4.12 -49.69 1.24
CA ILE A 738 -4.71 -49.40 -0.08
C ILE A 738 -6.11 -50.03 -0.19
N ASP A 739 -7.09 -49.23 -0.59
CA ASP A 739 -8.42 -49.65 -1.00
C ASP A 739 -8.75 -49.07 -2.39
N ASN A 740 -8.40 -49.84 -3.42
CA ASN A 740 -8.66 -49.48 -4.82
C ASN A 740 -10.14 -49.49 -5.18
N ALA A 741 -11.02 -50.13 -4.39
CA ALA A 741 -12.44 -50.13 -4.67
C ALA A 741 -13.09 -48.79 -4.29
N THR A 742 -12.58 -48.12 -3.27
CA THR A 742 -13.07 -46.80 -2.83
C THR A 742 -12.14 -45.64 -3.20
N GLY A 743 -11.00 -45.92 -3.84
CA GLY A 743 -10.02 -44.92 -4.26
C GLY A 743 -9.32 -44.27 -3.07
N LYS A 744 -8.92 -45.03 -2.05
CA LYS A 744 -8.34 -44.49 -0.81
C LYS A 744 -7.09 -45.22 -0.37
N ILE A 745 -6.17 -44.47 0.21
CA ILE A 745 -5.04 -44.97 1.00
C ILE A 745 -5.14 -44.34 2.38
N THR A 746 -5.24 -45.15 3.42
CA THR A 746 -5.46 -44.64 4.79
C THR A 746 -4.34 -45.02 5.75
N LYS A 747 -4.20 -44.25 6.84
CA LYS A 747 -3.22 -44.47 7.92
C LYS A 747 -1.76 -44.30 7.49
N LEU A 748 -1.47 -43.37 6.58
CA LEU A 748 -0.08 -43.05 6.23
C LEU A 748 0.48 -42.11 7.30
N SER A 749 1.65 -42.47 7.82
CA SER A 749 2.41 -41.59 8.69
C SER A 749 3.89 -41.96 8.67
N SER A 750 4.75 -40.98 8.92
CA SER A 750 6.14 -41.24 9.31
C SER A 750 6.57 -40.27 10.41
N ALA A 751 7.41 -40.74 11.32
CA ALA A 751 8.04 -39.93 12.34
C ALA A 751 9.53 -40.25 12.44
N ARG A 752 10.35 -39.21 12.48
CA ARG A 752 11.78 -39.29 12.75
C ARG A 752 11.98 -39.61 14.24
N LEU A 753 12.91 -40.52 14.53
CA LEU A 753 13.21 -41.00 15.89
C LEU A 753 14.37 -40.26 16.55
N ASN A 754 15.06 -39.40 15.80
CA ASN A 754 16.14 -38.58 16.31
C ASN A 754 15.60 -37.39 17.13
N GLU A 755 16.47 -36.76 17.92
CA GLU A 755 16.12 -35.57 18.73
C GLU A 755 15.99 -34.28 17.89
N ASP A 756 16.45 -34.30 16.63
CA ASP A 756 16.46 -33.19 15.67
C ASP A 756 15.50 -33.41 14.49
N GLY A 757 14.87 -32.32 14.03
CA GLY A 757 14.01 -32.30 12.85
C GLY A 757 14.79 -31.91 11.60
N VAL A 758 14.19 -32.15 10.43
CA VAL A 758 14.80 -31.83 9.13
C VAL A 758 14.27 -30.50 8.59
N THR A 759 15.16 -29.72 7.98
CA THR A 759 14.83 -28.42 7.38
C THR A 759 15.14 -28.44 5.90
N GLY A 760 14.27 -27.81 5.10
CA GLY A 760 14.43 -27.67 3.66
C GLY A 760 13.28 -28.31 2.88
N THR A 761 13.63 -28.93 1.76
CA THR A 761 12.68 -29.56 0.84
C THR A 761 13.08 -31.01 0.59
N GLY A 762 12.12 -31.92 0.59
CA GLY A 762 12.36 -33.32 0.23
C GLY A 762 11.11 -34.21 0.23
N THR A 763 11.27 -35.39 -0.36
CA THR A 763 10.20 -36.39 -0.52
C THR A 763 9.78 -37.01 0.81
N LEU A 764 8.49 -36.92 1.12
CA LEU A 764 7.83 -37.55 2.27
C LEU A 764 7.44 -39.00 1.96
N LEU A 765 6.85 -39.24 0.78
CA LEU A 765 6.26 -40.53 0.39
C LEU A 765 6.23 -40.66 -1.13
N SER A 766 6.39 -41.88 -1.63
CA SER A 766 6.17 -42.25 -3.04
C SER A 766 5.03 -43.27 -3.15
N VAL A 767 4.13 -43.10 -4.11
CA VAL A 767 3.02 -44.03 -4.40
C VAL A 767 3.05 -44.41 -5.88
N THR A 768 3.08 -45.71 -6.17
CA THR A 768 3.03 -46.24 -7.53
C THR A 768 1.59 -46.54 -7.92
N PHE A 769 1.15 -46.02 -9.05
CA PHE A 769 -0.19 -46.22 -9.62
C PHE A 769 -0.11 -46.88 -11.00
N THR A 770 -1.15 -47.63 -11.35
CA THR A 770 -1.48 -48.00 -12.73
C THR A 770 -2.60 -47.10 -13.24
N ALA A 771 -2.41 -46.49 -14.41
CA ALA A 771 -3.42 -45.69 -15.09
C ALA A 771 -4.39 -46.62 -15.85
N LYS A 772 -5.67 -46.65 -15.46
CA LYS A 772 -6.67 -47.56 -16.05
C LYS A 772 -7.40 -46.99 -17.25
N ALA A 773 -7.58 -45.67 -17.29
CA ALA A 773 -8.31 -44.98 -18.34
C ALA A 773 -7.73 -43.57 -18.56
N GLY A 774 -7.88 -43.05 -19.78
CA GLY A 774 -7.52 -41.66 -20.09
C GLY A 774 -8.54 -40.68 -19.50
N GLY A 775 -8.07 -39.52 -19.06
CA GLY A 775 -8.89 -38.48 -18.41
C GLY A 775 -8.14 -37.66 -17.37
N GLU A 776 -8.73 -36.56 -16.94
CA GLU A 776 -8.24 -35.77 -15.80
C GLU A 776 -8.55 -36.53 -14.49
N THR A 777 -7.57 -36.61 -13.59
CA THR A 777 -7.72 -37.25 -12.28
C THR A 777 -7.13 -36.38 -11.18
N GLN A 778 -7.69 -36.50 -9.97
CA GLN A 778 -7.33 -35.70 -8.81
C GLN A 778 -6.87 -36.59 -7.65
N ILE A 779 -5.81 -36.16 -6.98
CA ILE A 779 -5.34 -36.68 -5.70
C ILE A 779 -5.67 -35.66 -4.60
N THR A 780 -6.32 -36.09 -3.53
CA THR A 780 -6.62 -35.26 -2.35
C THR A 780 -5.99 -35.87 -1.08
N LEU A 781 -5.25 -35.06 -0.33
CA LEU A 781 -4.72 -35.40 0.98
C LEU A 781 -5.77 -35.06 2.07
N LYS A 782 -6.18 -36.06 2.85
CA LYS A 782 -7.13 -35.90 3.97
C LYS A 782 -6.40 -36.15 5.29
N ASN A 783 -6.97 -35.67 6.41
CA ASN A 783 -6.38 -35.84 7.75
C ASN A 783 -4.90 -35.39 7.84
N PHE A 784 -4.54 -34.36 7.09
CA PHE A 784 -3.16 -33.95 6.87
C PHE A 784 -2.57 -33.18 8.06
N GLN A 785 -1.38 -33.58 8.51
CA GLN A 785 -0.57 -32.86 9.50
C GLN A 785 0.92 -33.05 9.21
N LEU A 786 1.69 -31.97 9.31
CA LEU A 786 3.14 -32.01 9.50
C LEU A 786 3.44 -31.60 10.94
N GLY A 787 4.45 -32.19 11.57
CA GLY A 787 4.80 -31.95 12.97
C GLY A 787 6.28 -31.66 13.18
N SER A 788 6.59 -30.72 14.07
CA SER A 788 7.97 -30.43 14.50
C SER A 788 8.47 -31.43 15.56
N VAL A 789 9.74 -31.34 15.98
CA VAL A 789 10.27 -32.17 17.08
C VAL A 789 9.56 -31.93 18.41
N THR A 790 8.97 -30.75 18.59
CA THR A 790 8.18 -30.39 19.77
C THR A 790 6.73 -30.87 19.68
N GLY A 791 6.33 -31.46 18.55
CA GLY A 791 4.97 -31.91 18.29
C GLY A 791 4.02 -30.79 17.86
N GLU A 792 4.53 -29.61 17.53
CA GLU A 792 3.73 -28.50 17.00
C GLU A 792 3.41 -28.73 15.51
N THR A 793 2.19 -28.36 15.10
CA THR A 793 1.76 -28.51 13.71
C THR A 793 2.48 -27.49 12.81
N ILE A 794 3.12 -27.97 11.74
CA ILE A 794 3.65 -27.15 10.66
C ILE A 794 2.56 -27.01 9.60
N ASN A 795 2.05 -25.79 9.42
CA ASN A 795 0.99 -25.52 8.44
C ASN A 795 1.56 -25.47 7.01
N ALA A 796 1.09 -26.34 6.13
CA ALA A 796 1.55 -26.46 4.74
C ALA A 796 0.38 -26.88 3.84
N GLY A 797 0.14 -26.17 2.74
CA GLY A 797 -0.86 -26.53 1.70
C GLY A 797 -0.30 -26.23 0.29
N PRO A 798 -1.03 -26.50 -0.82
CA PRO A 798 -2.36 -27.10 -0.93
C PRO A 798 -2.36 -28.64 -0.73
N HIS A 799 -3.54 -29.21 -0.51
CA HIS A 799 -3.75 -30.63 -0.25
C HIS A 799 -4.36 -31.39 -1.44
N GLU A 800 -4.43 -30.76 -2.62
CA GLU A 800 -5.09 -31.32 -3.80
C GLU A 800 -4.24 -31.09 -5.05
N PHE A 801 -4.14 -32.11 -5.89
CA PHE A 801 -3.31 -32.11 -7.09
C PHE A 801 -4.09 -32.75 -8.24
N VAL A 802 -4.07 -32.11 -9.42
CA VAL A 802 -4.78 -32.55 -10.62
C VAL A 802 -3.77 -32.80 -11.73
N PHE A 803 -3.90 -33.92 -12.43
CA PHE A 803 -3.10 -34.26 -13.61
C PHE A 803 -3.91 -35.14 -14.58
N THR A 804 -3.43 -35.26 -15.82
CA THR A 804 -4.17 -35.91 -16.91
C THR A 804 -3.48 -37.17 -17.36
N ILE A 805 -4.28 -38.23 -17.58
CA ILE A 805 -3.88 -39.45 -18.27
C ILE A 805 -4.28 -39.34 -19.74
N GLU A 806 -3.34 -39.53 -20.66
CA GLU A 806 -3.54 -39.47 -22.10
C GLU A 806 -4.30 -40.71 -22.63
N GLY A 807 -5.07 -40.52 -23.70
CA GLY A 807 -5.91 -41.55 -24.32
C GLY A 807 -5.12 -42.64 -25.06
N GLN A 808 -5.80 -43.72 -25.43
CA GLN A 808 -5.19 -44.91 -26.03
C GLN A 808 -4.62 -44.65 -27.44
N LEU A 809 -3.36 -45.04 -27.68
CA LEU A 809 -2.64 -44.86 -28.96
C LEU A 809 -3.30 -45.62 -30.13
N ALA A 810 -3.17 -45.09 -31.35
CA ALA A 810 -3.60 -45.79 -32.57
C ALA A 810 -2.60 -46.90 -32.94
N THR A 811 -3.10 -48.08 -33.30
CA THR A 811 -2.27 -49.23 -33.71
C THR A 811 -1.41 -48.87 -34.93
N GLY A 812 -0.08 -48.91 -34.79
CA GLY A 812 0.86 -48.62 -35.87
C GLY A 812 1.50 -47.21 -35.85
N ASP A 813 1.12 -46.35 -34.91
CA ASP A 813 1.79 -45.06 -34.65
C ASP A 813 3.01 -45.28 -33.75
N VAL A 814 4.18 -45.46 -34.37
CA VAL A 814 5.41 -45.91 -33.71
C VAL A 814 6.16 -44.74 -33.11
N ASN A 815 6.12 -43.56 -33.74
CA ASN A 815 6.73 -42.34 -33.20
C ASN A 815 5.81 -41.56 -32.24
N ARG A 816 4.55 -42.01 -32.09
CA ARG A 816 3.51 -41.44 -31.21
C ARG A 816 3.17 -40.00 -31.54
N ASP A 817 3.22 -39.62 -32.82
CA ASP A 817 2.90 -38.26 -33.27
C ASP A 817 1.41 -38.05 -33.60
N GLY A 818 0.59 -39.09 -33.41
CA GLY A 818 -0.84 -39.10 -33.67
C GLY A 818 -1.21 -39.44 -35.11
N GLN A 819 -0.23 -39.75 -35.97
CA GLN A 819 -0.42 -40.15 -37.37
C GLN A 819 0.34 -41.44 -37.68
N VAL A 820 -0.35 -42.42 -38.28
CA VAL A 820 0.33 -43.60 -38.84
C VAL A 820 0.88 -43.25 -40.21
N SER A 821 2.17 -42.93 -40.27
CA SER A 821 2.83 -42.35 -41.43
C SER A 821 3.96 -43.22 -41.98
N ILE A 822 4.62 -42.71 -43.03
CA ILE A 822 5.80 -43.39 -43.60
C ILE A 822 6.99 -43.33 -42.64
N LEU A 823 7.04 -42.36 -41.72
CA LEU A 823 8.10 -42.28 -40.72
C LEU A 823 8.00 -43.48 -39.76
N ASP A 824 6.80 -43.94 -39.45
CA ASP A 824 6.55 -45.12 -38.62
C ASP A 824 7.03 -46.40 -39.31
N LEU A 825 6.79 -46.52 -40.62
CA LEU A 825 7.34 -47.61 -41.43
C LEU A 825 8.86 -47.62 -41.42
N ILE A 826 9.48 -46.44 -41.53
CA ILE A 826 10.94 -46.30 -41.51
C ILE A 826 11.49 -46.69 -40.13
N LEU A 827 10.84 -46.27 -39.05
CA LEU A 827 11.26 -46.59 -37.69
C LEU A 827 11.24 -48.09 -37.43
N VAL A 828 10.15 -48.79 -37.77
CA VAL A 828 10.12 -50.26 -37.66
C VAL A 828 11.20 -50.89 -38.54
N SER A 829 11.36 -50.40 -39.78
CA SER A 829 12.30 -50.99 -40.73
C SER A 829 13.76 -50.95 -40.29
N ARG A 830 14.15 -49.93 -39.51
CA ARG A 830 15.54 -49.75 -39.02
C ARG A 830 15.94 -50.82 -38.01
N HIS A 831 14.96 -51.43 -37.35
CA HIS A 831 15.15 -52.37 -36.26
C HIS A 831 14.75 -53.80 -36.65
N LEU A 832 14.53 -54.07 -37.95
CA LEU A 832 14.20 -55.42 -38.43
C LEU A 832 15.31 -56.42 -38.08
N GLY A 833 14.92 -57.49 -37.39
CA GLY A 833 15.81 -58.53 -36.90
C GLY A 833 16.45 -58.23 -35.53
N GLU A 834 16.13 -57.10 -34.92
CA GLU A 834 16.47 -56.79 -33.52
C GLU A 834 15.45 -57.40 -32.55
N ASP A 835 15.89 -57.61 -31.31
CA ASP A 835 15.04 -58.03 -30.20
C ASP A 835 14.26 -56.82 -29.66
N ALA A 836 12.97 -57.00 -29.36
CA ALA A 836 12.08 -55.94 -28.91
C ALA A 836 12.55 -55.24 -27.61
N SER A 837 13.41 -55.89 -26.80
CA SER A 837 13.98 -55.30 -25.58
C SER A 837 14.77 -54.00 -25.81
N MET A 838 15.33 -53.81 -27.00
CA MET A 838 16.11 -52.62 -27.34
C MET A 838 15.25 -51.49 -27.91
N ASN A 839 14.18 -51.82 -28.62
CA ASN A 839 13.27 -50.86 -29.26
C ASN A 839 11.81 -51.33 -29.18
N PRO A 840 11.18 -51.27 -27.99
CA PRO A 840 9.86 -51.86 -27.75
C PRO A 840 8.75 -51.25 -28.61
N GLN A 841 8.93 -50.00 -29.04
CA GLN A 841 7.95 -49.28 -29.85
C GLN A 841 7.87 -49.80 -31.29
N ALA A 842 8.92 -50.48 -31.79
CA ALA A 842 8.96 -51.04 -33.14
C ALA A 842 8.37 -52.45 -33.24
N ASP A 843 8.11 -53.11 -32.09
CA ASP A 843 7.39 -54.38 -31.99
C ASP A 843 5.89 -54.09 -31.86
N VAL A 844 5.21 -53.98 -33.00
CA VAL A 844 3.83 -53.49 -33.08
C VAL A 844 2.83 -54.58 -32.73
N ASN A 845 3.17 -55.85 -32.99
CA ASN A 845 2.34 -56.99 -32.59
C ASN A 845 2.64 -57.52 -31.17
N ASN A 846 3.68 -57.00 -30.52
CA ASN A 846 4.16 -57.40 -29.18
C ASN A 846 4.54 -58.90 -29.10
N ASP A 847 5.08 -59.47 -30.17
CA ASP A 847 5.52 -60.87 -30.21
C ASP A 847 6.96 -61.08 -29.71
N GLY A 848 7.66 -59.97 -29.39
CA GLY A 848 9.03 -59.94 -28.88
C GLY A 848 10.10 -59.85 -29.97
N ILE A 849 9.73 -59.86 -31.26
CA ILE A 849 10.66 -59.90 -32.39
C ILE A 849 10.27 -58.86 -33.44
N ILE A 850 11.09 -57.83 -33.63
CA ILE A 850 10.83 -56.81 -34.64
C ILE A 850 11.08 -57.40 -36.04
N ASN A 851 10.01 -57.65 -36.78
CA ASN A 851 10.07 -58.35 -38.06
C ASN A 851 9.10 -57.74 -39.11
N ILE A 852 8.98 -58.41 -40.26
CA ILE A 852 8.17 -57.88 -41.36
C ILE A 852 6.67 -57.81 -41.01
N GLN A 853 6.20 -58.60 -40.03
CA GLN A 853 4.82 -58.57 -39.56
C GLN A 853 4.51 -57.24 -38.86
N ASP A 854 5.43 -56.69 -38.06
CA ASP A 854 5.29 -55.37 -37.45
C ASP A 854 5.21 -54.26 -38.49
N LEU A 855 6.08 -54.35 -39.49
CA LEU A 855 6.11 -53.39 -40.59
C LEU A 855 4.80 -53.44 -41.39
N ILE A 856 4.23 -54.63 -41.57
CA ILE A 856 2.94 -54.82 -42.25
C ILE A 856 1.77 -54.29 -41.43
N LEU A 857 1.80 -54.38 -40.11
CA LEU A 857 0.80 -53.76 -39.24
C LEU A 857 0.81 -52.24 -39.35
N VAL A 858 1.99 -51.62 -39.35
CA VAL A 858 2.08 -50.18 -39.63
C VAL A 858 1.58 -49.87 -41.05
N ALA A 859 1.94 -50.68 -42.05
CA ALA A 859 1.52 -50.46 -43.44
C ALA A 859 0.01 -50.62 -43.64
N GLN A 860 -0.65 -51.44 -42.83
CA GLN A 860 -2.10 -51.63 -42.85
C GLN A 860 -2.82 -50.34 -42.46
N HIS A 861 -2.33 -49.67 -41.41
CA HIS A 861 -2.91 -48.45 -40.86
C HIS A 861 -2.36 -47.16 -41.50
N LEU A 862 -1.51 -47.29 -42.53
CA LEU A 862 -0.87 -46.15 -43.19
C LEU A 862 -1.88 -45.12 -43.71
N GLY A 863 -1.83 -43.91 -43.14
CA GLY A 863 -2.73 -42.79 -43.43
C GLY A 863 -3.84 -42.58 -42.39
N GLU A 864 -3.94 -43.41 -41.36
CA GLU A 864 -4.81 -43.17 -40.20
C GLU A 864 -4.24 -42.05 -39.32
N SER A 865 -5.11 -41.22 -38.77
CA SER A 865 -4.72 -40.09 -37.92
C SER A 865 -5.81 -39.76 -36.91
N THR A 866 -5.39 -39.36 -35.70
CA THR A 866 -6.27 -38.78 -34.67
C THR A 866 -6.31 -37.25 -34.74
N ASN A 867 -5.55 -36.61 -35.63
CA ASN A 867 -5.44 -35.14 -35.78
C ASN A 867 -5.35 -34.67 -37.26
N PRO A 868 -6.13 -33.67 -37.72
CA PRO A 868 -6.31 -33.37 -39.16
C PRO A 868 -5.21 -32.47 -39.76
N ALA A 869 -3.94 -32.90 -39.76
CA ALA A 869 -2.82 -32.21 -40.43
C ALA A 869 -2.24 -33.03 -41.61
N ALA A 870 -1.61 -32.33 -42.57
CA ALA A 870 -1.26 -32.81 -43.93
C ALA A 870 -0.03 -33.79 -44.00
N PRO A 871 0.12 -34.59 -45.09
CA PRO A 871 0.89 -35.86 -45.09
C PRO A 871 2.43 -35.74 -45.15
N ALA A 872 3.13 -36.58 -44.39
CA ALA A 872 4.59 -36.66 -44.20
C ALA A 872 5.43 -37.26 -45.37
N VAL A 873 4.81 -37.62 -46.50
CA VAL A 873 5.44 -38.43 -47.57
C VAL A 873 6.65 -37.73 -48.23
N HIS A 874 6.60 -36.42 -48.42
CA HIS A 874 7.63 -35.70 -49.16
C HIS A 874 8.96 -35.55 -48.40
N ALA A 875 8.95 -35.55 -47.06
CA ALA A 875 10.16 -35.35 -46.25
C ALA A 875 11.08 -36.58 -46.25
N ALA A 876 10.51 -37.78 -46.11
CA ALA A 876 11.25 -39.04 -46.09
C ALA A 876 11.94 -39.37 -47.43
N ILE A 877 11.28 -39.04 -48.55
CA ILE A 877 11.84 -39.20 -49.92
C ILE A 877 13.05 -38.27 -50.12
N ASN A 878 12.95 -37.03 -49.62
CA ASN A 878 14.00 -36.02 -49.78
C ASN A 878 15.26 -36.29 -48.97
N ASN A 879 15.19 -37.10 -47.91
CA ASN A 879 16.35 -37.47 -47.09
C ASN A 879 17.03 -38.77 -47.55
N GLY A 880 16.44 -39.49 -48.51
CA GLY A 880 16.98 -40.74 -49.06
C GLY A 880 16.78 -41.95 -48.15
N GLU A 881 15.96 -41.83 -47.10
CA GLU A 881 15.68 -42.90 -46.14
C GLU A 881 14.79 -44.01 -46.71
N LEU A 882 14.00 -43.68 -47.74
CA LEU A 882 13.12 -44.63 -48.43
C LEU A 882 13.48 -44.72 -49.92
N THR A 883 13.73 -45.94 -50.41
CA THR A 883 14.04 -46.19 -51.84
C THR A 883 13.11 -47.25 -52.43
N PRO A 884 12.86 -47.24 -53.76
CA PRO A 884 12.10 -48.30 -54.42
C PRO A 884 12.64 -49.70 -54.13
N ALA A 885 13.96 -49.85 -54.03
CA ALA A 885 14.59 -51.13 -53.72
C ALA A 885 14.25 -51.63 -52.30
N ILE A 886 14.23 -50.73 -51.32
CA ILE A 886 13.87 -51.04 -49.92
C ILE A 886 12.40 -51.47 -49.83
N VAL A 887 11.48 -50.69 -50.40
CA VAL A 887 10.05 -51.02 -50.38
C VAL A 887 9.76 -52.29 -51.17
N GLN A 888 10.45 -52.51 -52.29
CA GLN A 888 10.34 -53.76 -53.05
C GLN A 888 10.85 -54.97 -52.25
N ALA A 889 11.92 -54.82 -51.47
CA ALA A 889 12.42 -55.87 -50.59
C ALA A 889 11.40 -56.20 -49.48
N TRP A 890 10.78 -55.18 -48.87
CA TRP A 890 9.70 -55.36 -47.89
C TRP A 890 8.51 -56.11 -48.51
N ILE A 891 8.07 -55.73 -49.72
CA ILE A 891 6.99 -56.41 -50.43
C ILE A 891 7.35 -57.87 -50.71
N THR A 892 8.56 -58.14 -51.19
CA THR A 892 9.01 -59.51 -51.47
C THR A 892 9.05 -60.35 -50.21
N GLN A 893 9.57 -59.81 -49.10
CA GLN A 893 9.61 -60.51 -47.83
C GLN A 893 8.21 -60.72 -47.24
N ALA A 894 7.34 -59.73 -47.32
CA ALA A 894 5.95 -59.83 -46.88
C ALA A 894 5.18 -60.86 -47.72
N GLN A 895 5.37 -60.92 -49.04
CA GLN A 895 4.76 -61.94 -49.89
C GLN A 895 5.18 -63.38 -49.53
N ILE A 896 6.41 -63.56 -49.04
CA ILE A 896 6.89 -64.87 -48.55
C ILE A 896 6.22 -65.25 -47.22
N GLN A 897 5.98 -64.24 -46.37
CA GLN A 897 5.42 -64.41 -45.03
C GLN A 897 3.92 -64.14 -44.95
N ASP A 898 3.23 -64.04 -46.09
CA ASP A 898 1.81 -63.75 -46.17
C ASP A 898 1.02 -64.83 -45.42
N ASP A 899 0.40 -64.43 -44.31
CA ASP A 899 -0.42 -65.29 -43.45
C ASP A 899 -1.80 -65.58 -44.05
N GLY A 900 -2.13 -65.00 -45.21
CA GLY A 900 -3.38 -65.15 -45.93
C GLY A 900 -4.51 -64.27 -45.41
N SER A 901 -4.30 -63.51 -44.34
CA SER A 901 -5.31 -62.61 -43.78
C SER A 901 -5.60 -61.44 -44.73
N ILE A 902 -6.81 -60.88 -44.62
CA ILE A 902 -7.20 -59.71 -45.41
C ILE A 902 -6.35 -58.50 -44.99
N ALA A 903 -6.08 -58.37 -43.69
CA ALA A 903 -5.28 -57.32 -43.09
C ALA A 903 -3.83 -57.33 -43.61
N PHE A 904 -3.18 -58.50 -43.61
CA PHE A 904 -1.80 -58.63 -44.12
C PHE A 904 -1.70 -58.32 -45.62
N ARG A 905 -2.68 -58.79 -46.41
CA ARG A 905 -2.76 -58.47 -47.85
C ARG A 905 -3.06 -56.99 -48.12
N GLN A 906 -3.80 -56.31 -47.23
CA GLN A 906 -4.00 -54.86 -47.30
C GLN A 906 -2.69 -54.11 -47.03
N GLY A 907 -1.90 -54.53 -46.05
CA GLY A 907 -0.56 -53.97 -45.80
C GLY A 907 0.37 -54.12 -47.01
N ILE A 908 0.41 -55.31 -47.64
CA ILE A 908 1.16 -55.52 -48.90
C ILE A 908 0.67 -54.58 -50.02
N ALA A 909 -0.65 -54.43 -50.17
CA ALA A 909 -1.23 -53.55 -51.20
C ALA A 909 -0.89 -52.07 -50.96
N ASN A 910 -0.84 -51.62 -49.71
CA ASN A 910 -0.42 -50.26 -49.35
C ASN A 910 1.08 -50.04 -49.65
N LEU A 911 1.94 -51.01 -49.35
CA LEU A 911 3.36 -50.95 -49.73
C LEU A 911 3.55 -50.93 -51.26
N GLN A 912 2.74 -51.67 -52.02
CA GLN A 912 2.77 -51.64 -53.49
C GLN A 912 2.37 -50.28 -54.06
N ARG A 913 1.37 -49.61 -53.48
CA ARG A 913 0.99 -48.24 -53.86
C ARG A 913 2.12 -47.25 -53.54
N LEU A 914 2.76 -47.40 -52.38
CA LEU A 914 3.91 -46.59 -51.99
C LEU A 914 5.08 -46.78 -52.96
N LEU A 915 5.38 -48.01 -53.36
CA LEU A 915 6.43 -48.31 -54.34
C LEU A 915 6.18 -47.61 -55.68
N ALA A 916 4.93 -47.60 -56.16
CA ALA A 916 4.56 -46.93 -57.41
C ALA A 916 4.81 -45.41 -57.38
N VAL A 917 4.69 -44.78 -56.20
CA VAL A 917 4.97 -43.34 -56.01
C VAL A 917 6.48 -43.03 -55.99
N LEU A 918 7.32 -44.00 -55.63
CA LEU A 918 8.77 -43.80 -55.48
C LEU A 918 9.57 -43.94 -56.79
N ILE A 919 8.96 -44.48 -57.85
CA ILE A 919 9.57 -44.64 -59.17
C ILE A 919 9.10 -43.49 -60.08
N PRO A 920 9.99 -42.61 -60.55
CA PRO A 920 9.61 -41.52 -61.45
C PRO A 920 9.19 -42.07 -62.82
N GLU A 921 8.22 -41.41 -63.46
CA GLU A 921 7.74 -41.82 -64.79
C GLU A 921 8.79 -41.61 -65.89
N GLU A 922 9.67 -40.61 -65.74
CA GLU A 922 10.69 -40.25 -66.73
C GLU A 922 12.09 -40.13 -66.12
N THR A 923 13.11 -40.54 -66.89
CA THR A 923 14.51 -40.28 -66.58
C THR A 923 14.84 -38.82 -66.88
N ALA A 924 15.40 -38.09 -65.91
CA ALA A 924 15.73 -36.67 -66.08
C ALA A 924 16.99 -36.24 -65.32
N LEU A 925 17.75 -35.30 -65.91
CA LEU A 925 18.82 -34.56 -65.24
C LEU A 925 18.27 -33.24 -64.69
N LEU A 926 18.52 -32.95 -63.41
CA LEU A 926 18.04 -31.75 -62.72
C LEU A 926 19.15 -30.70 -62.52
N ALA A 927 18.73 -29.50 -62.10
CA ALA A 927 19.65 -28.39 -61.87
C ALA A 927 20.55 -28.68 -60.66
N ASN A 928 21.84 -28.42 -60.80
CA ASN A 928 22.77 -28.57 -59.70
C ASN A 928 22.50 -27.56 -58.57
N TYR A 929 22.80 -27.94 -57.33
CA TYR A 929 22.63 -27.11 -56.16
C TYR A 929 23.84 -27.25 -55.22
N PRO A 930 24.42 -26.15 -54.71
CA PRO A 930 24.14 -24.76 -55.12
C PRO A 930 24.58 -24.49 -56.57
N ASN A 931 24.01 -23.43 -57.20
CA ASN A 931 24.44 -22.89 -58.49
C ASN A 931 24.14 -21.36 -58.52
N PRO A 932 25.15 -20.45 -58.51
CA PRO A 932 26.57 -20.75 -58.54
C PRO A 932 27.08 -21.44 -57.28
N PHE A 933 28.17 -22.19 -57.39
CA PHE A 933 28.78 -22.92 -56.28
C PHE A 933 30.24 -22.58 -56.02
N ASN A 934 30.70 -22.87 -54.79
CA ASN A 934 32.07 -22.67 -54.31
C ASN A 934 32.35 -23.51 -53.05
N PRO A 935 33.31 -24.47 -53.05
CA PRO A 935 33.91 -25.14 -54.20
C PRO A 935 33.07 -26.33 -54.69
N GLU A 936 31.98 -26.71 -54.01
CA GLU A 936 31.26 -27.98 -54.23
C GLU A 936 29.79 -27.83 -54.65
N THR A 937 29.27 -28.82 -55.39
CA THR A 937 27.88 -28.87 -55.86
C THR A 937 27.37 -30.31 -55.97
N TRP A 938 26.06 -30.48 -55.84
CA TRP A 938 25.36 -31.74 -56.07
C TRP A 938 24.57 -31.67 -57.37
N ILE A 939 24.59 -32.78 -58.12
CA ILE A 939 23.98 -32.95 -59.42
C ILE A 939 22.81 -33.93 -59.29
N PRO A 940 21.59 -33.42 -59.00
CA PRO A 940 20.43 -34.28 -58.83
C PRO A 940 19.96 -34.83 -60.18
N TYR A 941 19.49 -36.07 -60.17
CA TYR A 941 18.90 -36.75 -61.33
C TYR A 941 17.82 -37.74 -60.89
N GLN A 942 17.08 -38.29 -61.83
CA GLN A 942 16.10 -39.34 -61.58
C GLN A 942 16.09 -40.34 -62.73
N LEU A 943 15.82 -41.61 -62.43
CA LEU A 943 15.85 -42.71 -63.38
C LEU A 943 14.49 -43.43 -63.39
N ALA A 944 13.80 -43.47 -64.54
CA ALA A 944 12.57 -44.25 -64.68
C ALA A 944 12.82 -45.76 -64.80
N LYS A 945 14.04 -46.15 -65.22
CA LYS A 945 14.50 -47.54 -65.34
C LYS A 945 15.95 -47.66 -64.87
N PRO A 946 16.39 -48.82 -64.34
CA PRO A 946 17.79 -49.04 -64.00
C PRO A 946 18.70 -48.85 -65.22
N ALA A 947 19.83 -48.17 -65.05
CA ALA A 947 20.75 -47.84 -66.13
C ALA A 947 22.19 -47.66 -65.64
N GLU A 948 23.17 -47.87 -66.52
CA GLU A 948 24.56 -47.41 -66.29
C GLU A 948 24.63 -45.90 -66.41
N VAL A 949 25.10 -45.22 -65.36
CA VAL A 949 25.13 -43.75 -65.27
C VAL A 949 26.56 -43.22 -65.30
N THR A 950 26.82 -42.30 -66.23
CA THR A 950 28.08 -41.56 -66.33
C THR A 950 27.80 -40.06 -66.35
N LEU A 951 28.61 -39.29 -65.64
CA LEU A 951 28.51 -37.84 -65.56
C LEU A 951 29.83 -37.20 -66.02
N THR A 952 29.78 -36.44 -67.11
CA THR A 952 30.97 -35.79 -67.70
C THR A 952 30.88 -34.27 -67.57
N PHE A 953 31.95 -33.64 -67.09
CA PHE A 953 32.07 -32.21 -66.85
C PHE A 953 32.93 -31.59 -67.95
N TYR A 954 32.50 -30.44 -68.47
CA TYR A 954 33.15 -29.74 -69.58
C TYR A 954 33.39 -28.26 -69.24
N ALA A 955 34.53 -27.73 -69.66
CA ALA A 955 34.81 -26.29 -69.64
C ALA A 955 34.00 -25.56 -70.74
N ALA A 956 33.91 -24.23 -70.65
CA ALA A 956 33.16 -23.42 -71.62
C ALA A 956 33.61 -23.58 -73.09
N ASN A 957 34.85 -24.03 -73.32
CA ASN A 957 35.40 -24.32 -74.65
C ASN A 957 35.15 -25.77 -75.14
N GLY A 958 34.43 -26.58 -74.36
CA GLY A 958 34.11 -27.98 -74.67
C GLY A 958 35.17 -29.00 -74.24
N ALA A 959 36.28 -28.59 -73.61
CA ALA A 959 37.26 -29.53 -73.08
C ALA A 959 36.71 -30.31 -71.89
N VAL A 960 36.92 -31.63 -71.85
CA VAL A 960 36.55 -32.47 -70.69
C VAL A 960 37.40 -32.06 -69.49
N VAL A 961 36.72 -31.79 -68.39
CA VAL A 961 37.30 -31.39 -67.10
C VAL A 961 37.41 -32.60 -66.18
N ARG A 962 36.38 -33.45 -66.16
CA ARG A 962 36.30 -34.66 -65.33
C ARG A 962 35.19 -35.57 -65.82
N THR A 963 35.36 -36.88 -65.65
CA THR A 963 34.30 -37.87 -65.86
C THR A 963 34.10 -38.70 -64.59
N PHE A 964 32.84 -38.87 -64.16
CA PHE A 964 32.44 -39.79 -63.10
C PHE A 964 31.61 -40.94 -63.69
N ALA A 965 32.14 -42.16 -63.61
CA ALA A 965 31.34 -43.37 -63.81
C ALA A 965 30.63 -43.67 -62.48
N LEU A 966 29.34 -43.36 -62.39
CA LEU A 966 28.52 -43.68 -61.22
C LEU A 966 28.08 -45.17 -61.23
N GLY A 967 28.31 -45.87 -62.33
CA GLY A 967 28.02 -47.29 -62.49
C GLY A 967 26.52 -47.56 -62.68
N HIS A 968 26.13 -48.83 -62.54
CA HIS A 968 24.74 -49.25 -62.60
C HIS A 968 23.92 -48.67 -61.44
N GLN A 969 22.91 -47.87 -61.76
CA GLN A 969 22.00 -47.24 -60.81
C GLN A 969 20.58 -47.77 -61.01
N ALA A 970 19.88 -48.06 -59.92
CA ALA A 970 18.49 -48.54 -59.95
C ALA A 970 17.50 -47.41 -60.32
N ALA A 971 16.29 -47.75 -60.73
CA ALA A 971 15.22 -46.75 -60.92
C ALA A 971 14.91 -46.02 -59.60
N GLY A 972 14.67 -44.71 -59.67
CA GLY A 972 14.34 -43.89 -58.51
C GLY A 972 14.82 -42.44 -58.59
N MET A 973 14.53 -41.69 -57.53
CA MET A 973 14.89 -40.28 -57.37
C MET A 973 16.26 -40.11 -56.67
N TYR A 974 17.17 -39.34 -57.26
CA TYR A 974 18.51 -39.03 -56.74
C TYR A 974 18.64 -37.52 -56.49
N HIS A 975 17.74 -36.95 -55.69
CA HIS A 975 17.63 -35.49 -55.50
C HIS A 975 18.36 -34.99 -54.26
N SER A 976 18.49 -35.83 -53.22
CA SER A 976 19.10 -35.49 -51.94
C SER A 976 20.63 -35.40 -52.03
N ARG A 977 21.28 -34.70 -51.10
CA ARG A 977 22.76 -34.67 -51.03
C ARG A 977 23.39 -36.04 -50.83
N SER A 978 22.71 -36.95 -50.14
CA SER A 978 23.16 -38.32 -49.90
C SER A 978 23.12 -39.20 -51.15
N ARG A 979 22.35 -38.82 -52.18
CA ARG A 979 22.12 -39.66 -53.37
C ARG A 979 22.47 -38.98 -54.70
N ALA A 980 22.43 -37.67 -54.77
CA ALA A 980 22.83 -36.91 -55.95
C ALA A 980 24.34 -37.06 -56.19
N ALA A 981 24.76 -36.97 -57.46
CA ALA A 981 26.18 -37.04 -57.78
C ALA A 981 26.90 -35.80 -57.26
N TYR A 982 28.07 -35.99 -56.64
CA TYR A 982 28.83 -34.91 -56.00
C TYR A 982 29.99 -34.45 -56.88
N TRP A 983 30.23 -33.14 -56.95
CA TRP A 983 31.44 -32.58 -57.54
C TRP A 983 32.05 -31.50 -56.65
N ASP A 984 33.34 -31.64 -56.36
CA ASP A 984 34.17 -30.76 -55.52
C ASP A 984 34.84 -29.60 -56.30
N GLY A 985 34.44 -29.40 -57.57
CA GLY A 985 35.03 -28.37 -58.42
C GLY A 985 36.49 -28.64 -58.81
N ARG A 986 36.95 -29.90 -58.78
CA ARG A 986 38.29 -30.30 -59.22
C ARG A 986 38.29 -31.04 -60.55
N ASN A 987 39.38 -30.94 -61.31
CA ASN A 987 39.60 -31.69 -62.56
C ASN A 987 40.03 -33.15 -62.28
N GLU A 988 40.34 -33.93 -63.34
CA GLU A 988 40.77 -35.33 -63.23
C GLU A 988 42.02 -35.57 -62.37
N VAL A 989 42.96 -34.62 -62.33
CA VAL A 989 44.19 -34.72 -61.51
C VAL A 989 44.03 -34.12 -60.11
N GLY A 990 42.82 -33.68 -59.74
CA GLY A 990 42.50 -33.19 -58.39
C GLY A 990 42.80 -31.70 -58.17
N GLU A 991 43.07 -30.92 -59.22
CA GLU A 991 43.28 -29.47 -59.11
C GLU A 991 41.95 -28.70 -59.20
N PRO A 992 41.76 -27.64 -58.40
CA PRO A 992 40.50 -26.89 -58.39
C PRO A 992 40.36 -26.00 -59.64
N VAL A 993 39.28 -26.14 -60.39
CA VAL A 993 39.06 -25.41 -61.67
C VAL A 993 38.72 -23.93 -61.46
N ALA A 994 39.02 -23.04 -62.41
CA ALA A 994 38.80 -21.59 -62.25
C ALA A 994 37.31 -21.20 -62.17
N SER A 995 37.01 -20.03 -61.58
CA SER A 995 35.65 -19.44 -61.66
C SER A 995 35.24 -19.25 -63.11
N GLY A 996 34.01 -19.60 -63.46
CA GLY A 996 33.55 -19.59 -64.84
C GLY A 996 32.34 -20.48 -65.09
N VAL A 997 31.90 -20.50 -66.35
CA VAL A 997 30.78 -21.35 -66.81
C VAL A 997 31.32 -22.73 -67.19
N TYR A 998 30.66 -23.77 -66.70
CA TYR A 998 30.93 -25.16 -67.01
C TYR A 998 29.63 -25.86 -67.43
N PHE A 999 29.75 -27.00 -68.08
CA PHE A 999 28.63 -27.85 -68.46
C PHE A 999 28.82 -29.24 -67.88
N TYR A 1000 27.73 -29.92 -67.55
CA TYR A 1000 27.75 -31.32 -67.15
C TYR A 1000 26.72 -32.09 -67.96
N THR A 1001 27.11 -33.27 -68.42
CA THR A 1001 26.27 -34.19 -69.19
C THR A 1001 26.11 -35.48 -68.40
N LEU A 1002 24.86 -35.84 -68.11
CA LEU A 1002 24.50 -37.14 -67.56
C LEU A 1002 24.09 -38.05 -68.72
N THR A 1003 24.72 -39.21 -68.81
CA THR A 1003 24.34 -40.31 -69.70
C THR A 1003 23.86 -41.48 -68.84
N ALA A 1004 22.63 -41.94 -69.08
CA ALA A 1004 21.99 -43.04 -68.35
C ALA A 1004 21.31 -43.98 -69.37
N GLY A 1005 22.01 -45.05 -69.79
CA GLY A 1005 21.56 -45.89 -70.91
C GLY A 1005 21.42 -45.07 -72.20
N ASP A 1006 20.23 -45.09 -72.83
CA ASP A 1006 19.93 -44.30 -74.03
C ASP A 1006 19.62 -42.82 -73.74
N PHE A 1007 19.45 -42.44 -72.46
CA PHE A 1007 19.19 -41.06 -72.06
C PHE A 1007 20.48 -40.26 -71.95
N SER A 1008 20.53 -39.07 -72.56
CA SER A 1008 21.62 -38.12 -72.39
C SER A 1008 21.07 -36.70 -72.28
N ALA A 1009 21.50 -35.96 -71.24
CA ALA A 1009 21.11 -34.57 -71.04
C ALA A 1009 22.28 -33.73 -70.54
N THR A 1010 22.40 -32.51 -71.03
CA THR A 1010 23.46 -31.55 -70.65
C THR A 1010 22.85 -30.33 -69.98
N ARG A 1011 23.48 -29.85 -68.91
CA ARG A 1011 23.10 -28.62 -68.21
C ARG A 1011 24.31 -27.73 -67.94
N ARG A 1012 24.03 -26.44 -67.74
CA ARG A 1012 24.99 -25.39 -67.42
C ARG A 1012 25.11 -25.20 -65.91
N MET A 1013 26.33 -25.00 -65.41
CA MET A 1013 26.62 -24.57 -64.04
C MET A 1013 27.62 -23.41 -63.99
N LEU A 1014 27.65 -22.69 -62.88
CA LEU A 1014 28.53 -21.56 -62.65
C LEU A 1014 29.37 -21.79 -61.39
N ILE A 1015 30.69 -21.68 -61.53
CA ILE A 1015 31.64 -21.70 -60.40
C ILE A 1015 32.00 -20.25 -60.06
N ARG A 1016 31.81 -19.87 -58.80
CA ARG A 1016 32.14 -18.53 -58.29
C ARG A 1016 32.98 -18.65 -57.03
N LYS A 1017 34.30 -18.83 -57.21
CA LYS A 1017 35.28 -18.83 -56.12
C LYS A 1017 35.35 -17.49 -55.40
#